data_AF-A0A177KBV3-F1
#
_entry.id   AF-A0A177KBV3-F1
#
_cell.length_a   1.000
_cell.length_b   1.000
_cell.length_c   1.000
_cell.angle_alpha   90.00
_cell.angle_beta   90.00
_cell.angle_gamma   90.00
#
_symmetry.space_group_name_H-M   'P 1'
#
loop_
_entity.id
_entity.type
_entity.pdbx_description
1 polymer ?
#
loop_
_entity_poly.entity_id
_entity_poly.type
_entity_poly.pdbx_seq_one_letter_code
_entity_poly.pdbx_strand_id
1 'polypeptide(L)'
;MVFVAAPGVDLGPAHAWCAAHPRSCVVEAADAATSELRRAGLAATTAEWVAFPRVDDRYGSDALAAVSSFIAAASEELPVIGLNVVRANEYGELRDTHPSRYRFTGGTRTVDLRDEPSALQTHLPSAFLRRSAVVDQVDWMPVPVSASDDALLLARTSSASDAPLVGLLAEAQFIERVRPLADEEFVRFRAEARSYLHRVAAVRALVDTDAVAEWLGWAAVHELTGILRHERATPRKATALDDDQKAQVVADAVAVMRAVGPGVAAEYAASFVSDELRAVLAGWAGVSGPQEPRWTRVDARTGHALVRYFFEGETPGEHFRDRRGRALPIVAAKTRTVDFFAQTLVRERLVWVESEPSVAILQGQEHTRPPAPPRPRGPITSAPGVRARLRAARRSWLSRASAVRVISRVPLATRRYQQAWVFMDRANLAGDNAEHLYRWVRRHRPEINAWFVLRQDSPDWRRLAAEGFRLVAYGTVEHQLLLHAAVEYLSSHAGVDVFRPRGDRLIARDPRWRFTFLQHGVIHNDLSIWLNNQRLDLFVTSTNDEYAAIAGDDTPYAFTSREVVLTGMPRHDELRRLSVERPWDERSGILIAPTWRNSLFLPAARPGEPRMPHPDFATSEYVTAIAALLGDERLREAAESMGGEIVFLPHPNIGAHFPAELIPPHVRMTSYARENVQQLLTSSRVFVTDYSSVAFDAAYADTAVVYFQFDAGSIFGSNHTLHEGYFDFERDGFGAVATTLDSAVDALVSAFSDREATELYRARAQRTYAFWDDGACERIVRALSRG
;
A
#
# COMPACT_ATOMS: atom_id res chain seq x y z
N MET A 1 25.36 26.48 16.83
CA MET A 1 24.57 25.66 15.86
C MET A 1 24.71 26.30 14.51
N VAL A 2 24.74 25.53 13.43
CA VAL A 2 24.78 26.07 12.06
C VAL A 2 23.44 25.74 11.41
N PHE A 3 22.65 26.76 11.08
CA PHE A 3 21.44 26.59 10.28
C PHE A 3 21.85 26.67 8.81
N VAL A 4 21.61 25.59 8.06
CA VAL A 4 21.89 25.56 6.63
C VAL A 4 20.58 25.51 5.88
N ALA A 5 20.41 26.37 4.88
CA ALA A 5 19.22 26.42 4.06
C ALA A 5 19.55 26.36 2.57
N ALA A 6 18.62 25.75 1.83
CA ALA A 6 18.60 25.83 0.38
C ALA A 6 18.24 27.26 -0.08
N PRO A 7 18.61 27.66 -1.30
CA PRO A 7 18.23 28.95 -1.84
C PRO A 7 16.71 29.20 -1.81
N GLY A 8 16.32 30.41 -1.39
CA GLY A 8 14.92 30.85 -1.40
C GLY A 8 14.03 30.39 -0.23
N VAL A 9 14.61 29.74 0.80
CA VAL A 9 13.90 29.40 2.04
C VAL A 9 13.79 30.62 2.95
N ASP A 10 12.66 30.79 3.65
CA ASP A 10 12.52 31.82 4.69
C ASP A 10 13.39 31.51 5.92
N LEU A 11 14.37 32.38 6.16
CA LEU A 11 15.36 32.26 7.23
C LEU A 11 15.04 33.13 8.46
N GLY A 12 13.89 33.82 8.50
CA GLY A 12 13.51 34.73 9.58
C GLY A 12 13.65 34.15 10.99
N PRO A 13 13.08 32.96 11.28
CA PRO A 13 13.22 32.32 12.59
C PRO A 13 14.67 31.94 12.95
N ALA A 14 15.48 31.52 11.97
CA ALA A 14 16.87 31.15 12.18
C ALA A 14 17.74 32.39 12.48
N HIS A 15 17.53 33.49 11.75
CA HIS A 15 18.19 34.76 12.04
C HIS A 15 17.84 35.29 13.44
N ALA A 16 16.57 35.20 13.85
CA ALA A 16 16.15 35.57 15.20
C ALA A 16 16.85 34.73 16.28
N TRP A 17 17.01 33.42 16.05
CA TRP A 17 17.76 32.55 16.95
C TRP A 17 19.24 32.93 17.04
N CYS A 18 19.90 33.16 15.91
CA CYS A 18 21.31 33.54 15.83
C CYS A 18 21.57 34.88 16.53
N ALA A 19 20.65 35.84 16.43
CA ALA A 19 20.75 37.11 17.16
C ALA A 19 20.78 36.91 18.70
N ALA A 20 20.08 35.90 19.20
CA ALA A 20 20.08 35.55 20.63
C ALA A 20 21.24 34.61 21.05
N HIS A 21 21.92 33.96 20.09
CA HIS A 21 22.91 32.92 20.36
C HIS A 21 24.20 33.13 19.53
N PRO A 22 25.19 33.89 20.04
CA PRO A 22 26.37 34.33 19.27
C PRO A 22 27.26 33.22 18.70
N ARG A 23 27.14 31.99 19.21
CA ARG A 23 27.83 30.78 18.69
C ARG A 23 27.05 30.05 17.60
N SER A 24 26.05 30.71 17.02
CA SER A 24 25.23 30.16 15.94
C SER A 24 25.23 31.07 14.73
N CYS A 25 25.18 30.48 13.55
CA CYS A 25 25.13 31.21 12.28
C CYS A 25 24.10 30.57 11.34
N VAL A 26 23.70 31.35 10.34
CA VAL A 26 22.91 30.89 9.21
C VAL A 26 23.82 30.90 7.98
N VAL A 27 23.75 29.84 7.19
CA VAL A 27 24.51 29.66 5.95
C VAL A 27 23.53 29.24 4.86
N GLU A 28 23.59 29.92 3.73
CA GLU A 28 22.85 29.53 2.54
C GLU A 28 23.76 28.65 1.67
N ALA A 29 23.29 27.46 1.29
CA ALA A 29 24.02 26.57 0.41
C ALA A 29 23.90 27.03 -1.05
N ALA A 30 24.83 26.58 -1.90
CA ALA A 30 24.82 26.90 -3.32
C ALA A 30 23.61 26.30 -4.06
N ASP A 31 23.12 25.14 -3.59
CA ASP A 31 21.95 24.46 -4.12
C ASP A 31 21.15 23.75 -3.00
N ALA A 32 20.04 23.13 -3.38
CA ALA A 32 19.12 22.45 -2.48
C ALA A 32 19.50 20.97 -2.17
N ALA A 33 20.66 20.51 -2.64
CA ALA A 33 21.09 19.14 -2.48
C ALA A 33 21.56 18.83 -1.07
N THR A 34 21.24 17.64 -0.57
CA THR A 34 21.63 17.22 0.77
C THR A 34 23.15 17.23 0.97
N SER A 35 23.94 16.84 -0.04
CA SER A 35 25.40 16.90 -0.01
C SER A 35 25.94 18.33 0.13
N GLU A 36 25.38 19.29 -0.61
CA GLU A 36 25.81 20.69 -0.57
C GLU A 36 25.39 21.40 0.71
N LEU A 37 24.21 21.08 1.24
CA LEU A 37 23.79 21.53 2.57
C LEU A 37 24.78 21.05 3.65
N ARG A 38 25.21 19.79 3.58
CA ARG A 38 26.21 19.26 4.51
C ARG A 38 27.58 19.95 4.34
N ARG A 39 28.03 20.16 3.09
CA ARG A 39 29.29 20.84 2.76
C ARG A 39 29.32 22.26 3.33
N ALA A 40 28.26 23.04 3.09
CA ALA A 40 28.14 24.41 3.59
C ALA A 40 28.14 24.45 5.13
N GLY A 41 27.44 23.51 5.77
CA GLY A 41 27.42 23.38 7.24
C GLY A 41 28.79 23.03 7.83
N LEU A 42 29.51 22.09 7.22
CA LEU A 42 30.85 21.66 7.65
C LEU A 42 31.90 22.76 7.49
N ALA A 43 31.82 23.55 6.41
CA ALA A 43 32.71 24.68 6.18
C ALA A 43 32.54 25.79 7.23
N ALA A 44 31.33 25.94 7.77
CA ALA A 44 31.00 26.99 8.73
C ALA A 44 31.23 26.62 10.20
N THR A 45 31.51 25.34 10.51
CA THR A 45 31.75 24.87 11.88
C THR A 45 33.20 24.47 12.13
N THR A 46 33.69 24.83 13.32
CA THR A 46 34.99 24.41 13.86
C THR A 46 34.85 23.35 14.96
N ALA A 47 33.63 22.87 15.22
CA ALA A 47 33.39 21.84 16.24
C ALA A 47 34.10 20.53 15.89
N GLU A 48 34.66 19.85 16.89
CA GLU A 48 35.32 18.55 16.72
C GLU A 48 34.31 17.46 16.31
N TRP A 49 33.09 17.52 16.84
CA TRP A 49 32.01 16.58 16.57
C TRP A 49 30.82 17.32 15.94
N VAL A 50 30.23 16.70 14.92
CA VAL A 50 29.12 17.26 14.15
C VAL A 50 27.98 16.24 14.04
N ALA A 51 26.76 16.73 13.92
CA ALA A 51 25.58 15.92 13.63
C ALA A 51 24.67 16.68 12.66
N PHE A 52 23.84 15.95 11.91
CA PHE A 52 23.01 16.51 10.84
C PHE A 52 21.50 16.28 11.09
N PRO A 53 20.93 16.82 12.19
CA PRO A 53 19.49 16.72 12.44
C PRO A 53 18.71 17.60 11.46
N ARG A 54 17.48 17.20 11.12
CA ARG A 54 16.54 18.07 10.40
C ARG A 54 15.88 19.04 11.39
N VAL A 55 15.26 20.10 10.86
CA VAL A 55 14.67 21.19 11.66
C VAL A 55 13.56 20.74 12.63
N ASP A 56 12.88 19.63 12.33
CA ASP A 56 11.80 19.04 13.11
C ASP A 56 12.23 17.84 13.97
N ASP A 57 13.48 17.39 13.84
CA ASP A 57 14.06 16.34 14.67
C ASP A 57 14.46 16.89 16.05
N ARG A 58 14.55 16.01 17.06
CA ARG A 58 14.93 16.42 18.42
C ARG A 58 15.88 15.42 19.06
N TYR A 59 16.70 15.91 19.97
CA TYR A 59 17.47 15.05 20.87
C TYR A 59 16.73 14.91 22.21
N GLY A 60 16.90 13.77 22.88
CA GLY A 60 16.50 13.61 24.27
C GLY A 60 17.23 14.63 25.16
N SER A 61 16.61 14.97 26.30
CA SER A 61 17.12 16.00 27.24
C SER A 61 18.59 15.80 27.61
N ASP A 62 19.01 14.55 27.77
CA ASP A 62 20.34 14.19 28.26
C ASP A 62 21.29 13.69 27.17
N ALA A 63 20.83 13.65 25.91
CA ALA A 63 21.58 13.01 24.82
C ALA A 63 22.93 13.69 24.56
N LEU A 64 22.97 15.03 24.50
CA LEU A 64 24.23 15.76 24.27
C LEU A 64 25.20 15.62 25.45
N ALA A 65 24.69 15.57 26.68
CA ALA A 65 25.52 15.37 27.87
C ALA A 65 26.12 13.97 27.90
N ALA A 66 25.32 12.95 27.56
CA ALA A 66 25.77 11.57 27.43
C ALA A 66 26.85 11.43 26.35
N VAL A 67 26.65 12.01 25.16
CA VAL A 67 27.65 12.01 24.08
C VAL A 67 28.96 12.65 24.55
N SER A 68 28.88 13.82 25.21
CA SER A 68 30.09 14.49 25.72
C SER A 68 30.83 13.66 26.76
N SER A 69 30.10 12.98 27.67
CA SER A 69 30.70 12.11 28.69
C SER A 69 31.33 10.86 28.07
N PHE A 70 30.70 10.29 27.05
CA PHE A 70 31.22 9.14 26.33
C PHE A 70 32.50 9.47 25.55
N ILE A 71 32.54 10.61 24.86
CA ILE A 71 33.75 11.09 24.17
C ILE A 71 34.90 11.26 25.17
N ALA A 72 34.64 11.85 26.34
CA ALA A 72 35.67 12.06 27.35
C ALA A 72 36.19 10.75 27.99
N ALA A 73 35.37 9.69 27.98
CA ALA A 73 35.71 8.39 28.53
C ALA A 73 36.30 7.41 27.50
N ALA A 74 36.17 7.70 26.20
CA ALA A 74 36.63 6.83 25.13
C ALA A 74 38.17 6.73 25.15
N SER A 75 38.69 5.50 25.21
CA SER A 75 40.12 5.21 25.14
C SER A 75 40.66 5.14 23.71
N GLU A 76 39.77 5.04 22.72
CA GLU A 76 40.08 4.89 21.31
C GLU A 76 39.48 6.05 20.52
N GLU A 77 40.10 6.40 19.40
CA GLU A 77 39.59 7.44 18.52
C GLU A 77 38.38 6.92 17.73
N LEU A 78 37.20 7.47 18.01
CA LEU A 78 35.96 7.07 17.36
C LEU A 78 35.64 8.01 16.19
N PRO A 79 35.38 7.48 14.98
CA PRO A 79 34.87 8.28 13.87
C PRO A 79 33.36 8.55 13.99
N VAL A 80 32.61 7.63 14.60
CA VAL A 80 31.13 7.66 14.65
C VAL A 80 30.60 7.28 16.03
N ILE A 81 29.62 8.03 16.53
CA ILE A 81 28.82 7.69 17.71
C ILE A 81 27.33 7.70 17.33
N GLY A 82 26.66 6.55 17.46
CA GLY A 82 25.23 6.39 17.17
C GLY A 82 24.35 6.48 18.42
N LEU A 83 23.16 7.06 18.27
CA LEU A 83 22.14 7.15 19.31
C LEU A 83 20.94 6.23 19.03
N ASN A 84 20.23 5.84 20.09
CA ASN A 84 19.01 5.07 19.94
C ASN A 84 17.88 5.92 19.37
N VAL A 85 17.27 5.48 18.26
CA VAL A 85 16.21 6.21 17.58
C VAL A 85 14.85 5.86 18.18
N VAL A 86 14.12 6.87 18.63
CA VAL A 86 12.76 6.78 19.16
C VAL A 86 11.83 7.56 18.24
N ARG A 87 10.68 6.98 17.89
CA ARG A 87 9.72 7.63 16.97
C ARG A 87 8.67 8.41 17.74
N ALA A 88 8.49 9.67 17.41
CA ALA A 88 7.31 10.43 17.80
C ALA A 88 6.21 10.23 16.76
N ASN A 89 5.00 9.89 17.21
CA ASN A 89 3.84 9.92 16.32
C ASN A 89 3.42 11.38 16.03
N GLU A 90 2.43 11.56 15.15
CA GLU A 90 1.88 12.86 14.76
C GLU A 90 1.33 13.69 15.94
N TYR A 91 1.03 13.06 17.09
CA TYR A 91 0.55 13.68 18.33
C TYR A 91 1.67 13.94 19.35
N GLY A 92 2.93 13.65 18.99
CA GLY A 92 4.10 13.81 19.87
C GLY A 92 4.28 12.68 20.89
N GLU A 93 3.48 11.60 20.85
CA GLU A 93 3.71 10.44 21.72
C GLU A 93 4.94 9.65 21.23
N LEU A 94 5.87 9.41 22.15
CA LEU A 94 7.07 8.64 21.89
C LEU A 94 6.77 7.14 21.88
N ARG A 95 7.28 6.45 20.86
CA ARG A 95 7.23 5.00 20.72
C ARG A 95 8.60 4.48 20.29
N ASP A 96 9.21 3.70 21.18
CA ASP A 96 10.42 2.95 20.87
C ASP A 96 10.08 1.72 20.01
N THR A 97 9.84 1.99 18.73
CA THR A 97 9.51 0.99 17.72
C THR A 97 10.43 1.07 16.50
N HIS A 98 11.54 1.80 16.60
CA HIS A 98 12.46 1.95 15.49
C HIS A 98 13.17 0.62 15.20
N PRO A 99 13.30 0.21 13.92
CA PRO A 99 13.94 -1.05 13.58
C PRO A 99 15.40 -1.17 14.05
N SER A 100 16.14 -0.07 14.16
CA SER A 100 17.57 -0.09 14.58
C SER A 100 17.81 -0.28 16.07
N ARG A 101 16.77 -0.28 16.92
CA ARG A 101 16.93 -0.35 18.39
C ARG A 101 17.70 -1.59 18.87
N TYR A 102 17.70 -2.67 18.08
CA TYR A 102 18.39 -3.92 18.45
C TYR A 102 19.90 -3.71 18.66
N ARG A 103 20.51 -2.74 17.97
CA ARG A 103 21.94 -2.40 18.08
C ARG A 103 22.32 -1.99 19.50
N PHE A 104 21.39 -1.38 20.23
CA PHE A 104 21.59 -0.84 21.58
C PHE A 104 21.22 -1.84 22.69
N THR A 105 20.82 -3.07 22.35
CA THR A 105 20.43 -4.08 23.35
C THR A 105 21.58 -4.54 24.24
N GLY A 106 22.82 -4.43 23.75
CA GLY A 106 24.04 -4.68 24.52
C GLY A 106 24.43 -3.55 25.48
N GLY A 107 23.63 -2.48 25.58
CA GLY A 107 23.97 -1.28 26.35
C GLY A 107 24.99 -0.40 25.63
N THR A 108 25.55 0.56 26.37
CA THR A 108 26.54 1.51 25.84
C THR A 108 27.91 0.87 25.73
N ARG A 109 28.51 0.93 24.54
CA ARG A 109 29.77 0.24 24.21
C ARG A 109 30.40 0.76 22.92
N THR A 110 31.68 0.48 22.75
CA THR A 110 32.39 0.60 21.47
C THR A 110 32.38 -0.75 20.75
N VAL A 111 32.22 -0.73 19.43
CA VAL A 111 32.12 -1.92 18.58
C VAL A 111 33.01 -1.76 17.36
N ASP A 112 33.76 -2.80 17.02
CA ASP A 112 34.47 -2.89 15.73
C ASP A 112 33.53 -3.49 14.68
N LEU A 113 33.33 -2.77 13.57
CA LEU A 113 32.45 -3.24 12.49
C LEU A 113 32.96 -4.50 11.79
N ARG A 114 34.25 -4.84 11.90
CA ARG A 114 34.80 -6.11 11.38
C ARG A 114 34.31 -7.32 12.17
N ASP A 115 34.08 -7.15 13.48
CA ASP A 115 33.61 -8.21 14.36
C ASP A 115 32.08 -8.24 14.47
N GLU A 116 31.43 -7.08 14.39
CA GLU A 116 29.97 -6.96 14.43
C GLU A 116 29.45 -5.99 13.35
N PRO A 117 29.38 -6.42 12.07
CA PRO A 117 28.86 -5.61 10.96
C PRO A 117 27.45 -5.05 11.20
N SER A 118 26.63 -5.75 11.99
CA SER A 118 25.26 -5.35 12.32
C SER A 118 25.14 -4.08 13.16
N ALA A 119 26.25 -3.61 13.76
CA ALA A 119 26.33 -2.35 14.49
C ALA A 119 26.44 -1.11 13.57
N LEU A 120 26.59 -1.30 12.25
CA LEU A 120 26.64 -0.23 11.26
C LEU A 120 25.46 0.73 11.43
N GLN A 121 25.79 2.01 11.57
CA GLN A 121 24.78 3.07 11.59
C GLN A 121 24.29 3.34 10.17
N THR A 122 22.99 3.58 10.03
CA THR A 122 22.31 3.72 8.73
C THR A 122 21.34 4.92 8.71
N HIS A 123 21.45 5.79 9.71
CA HIS A 123 20.57 6.92 9.91
C HIS A 123 21.43 8.06 10.44
N LEU A 124 21.77 8.99 9.56
CA LEU A 124 22.75 10.05 9.82
C LEU A 124 22.27 11.05 10.89
N PRO A 125 20.98 11.46 10.94
CA PRO A 125 20.53 12.41 11.96
C PRO A 125 20.71 11.94 13.41
N SER A 126 20.74 10.61 13.63
CA SER A 126 20.98 10.04 14.97
C SER A 126 22.44 9.71 15.24
N ALA A 127 23.38 10.19 14.43
CA ALA A 127 24.80 9.94 14.57
C ALA A 127 25.59 11.24 14.75
N PHE A 128 26.62 11.17 15.59
CA PHE A 128 27.66 12.17 15.73
C PHE A 128 28.91 11.67 15.00
N LEU A 129 29.46 12.52 14.14
CA LEU A 129 30.64 12.24 13.34
C LEU A 129 31.79 13.12 13.80
N ARG A 130 32.98 12.53 13.87
CA ARG A 130 34.21 13.28 14.09
C ARG A 130 34.52 14.08 12.84
N ARG A 131 34.67 15.41 12.98
CA ARG A 131 34.83 16.35 11.86
C ARG A 131 36.01 15.99 10.97
N SER A 132 37.15 15.62 11.57
CA SER A 132 38.35 15.21 10.82
C SER A 132 38.15 13.95 9.97
N ALA A 133 37.19 13.09 10.31
CA ALA A 133 36.90 11.88 9.56
C ALA A 133 35.86 12.08 8.45
N VAL A 134 34.93 13.03 8.61
CA VAL A 134 33.79 13.23 7.68
C VAL A 134 34.05 14.27 6.60
N VAL A 135 34.90 15.29 6.85
CA VAL A 135 35.09 16.43 5.92
C VAL A 135 35.47 15.98 4.51
N ASP A 136 36.49 15.14 4.39
CA ASP A 136 36.96 14.64 3.09
C ASP A 136 35.96 13.69 2.41
N GLN A 137 35.05 13.10 3.20
CA GLN A 137 34.07 12.13 2.69
C GLN A 137 32.85 12.80 2.08
N VAL A 138 32.46 13.97 2.59
CA VAL A 138 31.38 14.78 1.99
C VAL A 138 31.82 15.30 0.62
N ASP A 139 33.09 15.67 0.46
CA ASP A 139 33.64 16.14 -0.82
C ASP A 139 33.69 15.05 -1.88
N TRP A 140 33.91 13.79 -1.46
CA TRP A 140 33.93 12.66 -2.36
C TRP A 140 32.55 12.32 -2.95
N MET A 141 31.45 12.64 -2.25
CA MET A 141 30.12 12.26 -2.69
C MET A 141 29.80 12.89 -4.06
N PRO A 142 29.66 12.07 -5.12
CA PRO A 142 29.56 12.60 -6.48
C PRO A 142 28.18 13.21 -6.72
N VAL A 143 28.12 14.55 -6.73
CA VAL A 143 26.98 15.38 -7.21
C VAL A 143 25.73 15.27 -6.33
N PRO A 144 24.89 16.32 -6.20
CA PRO A 144 23.63 16.31 -5.45
C PRO A 144 22.80 15.01 -5.43
N VAL A 145 23.02 14.14 -4.45
CA VAL A 145 22.12 13.00 -4.21
C VAL A 145 20.96 13.52 -3.37
N SER A 146 19.83 13.81 -4.03
CA SER A 146 18.57 13.98 -3.31
C SER A 146 18.12 12.59 -2.83
N ALA A 147 17.84 12.44 -1.54
CA ALA A 147 17.35 11.24 -0.84
C ALA A 147 18.37 10.22 -0.30
N SER A 148 18.60 10.30 1.02
CA SER A 148 18.99 9.19 1.92
C SER A 148 20.27 8.41 1.58
N ASP A 149 21.37 9.08 1.33
CA ASP A 149 22.74 8.53 1.20
C ASP A 149 23.47 8.34 2.56
N ASP A 150 22.71 8.38 3.66
CA ASP A 150 23.21 8.37 5.03
C ASP A 150 24.18 7.22 5.31
N ALA A 151 23.86 6.01 4.85
CA ALA A 151 24.69 4.84 5.15
C ALA A 151 26.00 4.86 4.36
N LEU A 152 26.03 5.44 3.15
CA LEU A 152 27.28 5.67 2.41
C LEU A 152 28.22 6.60 3.17
N LEU A 153 27.72 7.75 3.61
CA LEU A 153 28.55 8.71 4.34
C LEU A 153 29.05 8.12 5.67
N LEU A 154 28.18 7.42 6.40
CA LEU A 154 28.54 6.74 7.66
C LEU A 154 29.58 5.65 7.45
N ALA A 155 29.44 4.83 6.40
CA ALA A 155 30.40 3.77 6.08
C ALA A 155 31.76 4.37 5.72
N ARG A 156 31.81 5.36 4.83
CA ARG A 156 33.06 6.04 4.46
C ARG A 156 33.73 6.74 5.64
N THR A 157 32.94 7.42 6.49
CA THR A 157 33.47 8.06 7.70
C THR A 157 34.09 7.02 8.63
N SER A 158 33.48 5.83 8.74
CA SER A 158 34.02 4.73 9.54
C SER A 158 35.28 4.11 8.91
N SER A 159 35.41 4.12 7.58
CA SER A 159 36.60 3.67 6.86
C SER A 159 37.78 4.63 6.91
N ALA A 160 37.59 5.87 7.37
CA ALA A 160 38.66 6.86 7.47
C ALA A 160 39.65 6.56 8.61
N SER A 161 39.32 5.61 9.49
CA SER A 161 40.15 5.17 10.61
C SER A 161 40.68 3.74 10.39
N ASP A 162 41.87 3.43 10.90
CA ASP A 162 42.50 2.10 10.76
C ASP A 162 41.64 0.96 11.35
N ALA A 163 40.87 1.28 12.40
CA ALA A 163 39.83 0.42 12.95
C ALA A 163 38.47 1.10 12.75
N PRO A 164 37.48 0.44 12.10
CA PRO A 164 36.16 1.01 11.85
C PRO A 164 35.29 0.91 13.11
N LEU A 165 35.66 1.68 14.14
CA LEU A 165 35.01 1.66 15.44
C LEU A 165 33.74 2.53 15.44
N VAL A 166 32.71 2.05 16.12
CA VAL A 166 31.46 2.78 16.33
C VAL A 166 31.13 2.78 17.82
N GLY A 167 30.89 3.98 18.37
CA GLY A 167 30.29 4.14 19.69
C GLY A 167 28.78 3.95 19.63
N LEU A 168 28.22 3.07 20.43
CA LEU A 168 26.78 2.89 20.58
C LEU A 168 26.34 3.43 21.93
N LEU A 169 25.49 4.46 21.93
CA LEU A 169 25.00 5.12 23.14
C LEU A 169 23.53 4.77 23.42
N ALA A 170 23.31 3.79 24.30
CA ALA A 170 21.99 3.22 24.55
C ALA A 170 21.07 4.11 25.40
N GLU A 171 21.64 4.87 26.34
CA GLU A 171 20.91 5.82 27.20
C GLU A 171 20.50 7.10 26.48
N ALA A 172 21.16 7.44 25.38
CA ALA A 172 20.91 8.67 24.64
C ALA A 172 19.95 8.42 23.47
N GLN A 173 18.93 9.28 23.37
CA GLN A 173 17.85 9.13 22.41
C GLN A 173 17.87 10.22 21.36
N PHE A 174 17.69 9.81 20.11
CA PHE A 174 17.30 10.67 19.00
C PHE A 174 15.80 10.50 18.75
N ILE A 175 15.04 11.59 18.73
CA ILE A 175 13.59 11.59 18.56
C ILE A 175 13.29 11.96 17.10
N GLU A 176 12.98 10.93 16.30
CA GLU A 176 12.57 11.04 14.90
C GLU A 176 11.06 11.34 14.82
N ARG A 177 10.67 12.35 14.05
CA ARG A 177 9.27 12.56 13.68
C ARG A 177 8.90 11.65 12.50
N VAL A 178 7.86 10.83 12.65
CA VAL A 178 7.39 9.98 11.54
C VAL A 178 6.79 10.85 10.43
N ARG A 179 7.35 10.74 9.23
CA ARG A 179 6.85 11.38 8.01
C ARG A 179 6.13 10.37 7.12
N PRO A 180 5.17 10.80 6.27
CA PRO A 180 4.58 9.94 5.25
C PRO A 180 5.65 9.39 4.30
N LEU A 181 5.43 8.18 3.77
CA LEU A 181 6.34 7.52 2.81
C LEU A 181 6.56 8.30 1.50
N ALA A 182 5.64 9.20 1.15
CA ALA A 182 5.80 10.15 0.05
C ALA A 182 6.56 11.39 0.55
N ASP A 183 7.80 11.19 1.01
CA ASP A 183 8.69 12.32 1.31
C ASP A 183 9.03 13.03 0.00
N GLU A 184 8.97 14.37 -0.01
CA GLU A 184 9.33 15.19 -1.18
C GLU A 184 10.73 14.86 -1.69
N GLU A 185 11.64 14.47 -0.78
CA GLU A 185 13.00 14.07 -1.12
C GLU A 185 13.02 12.85 -2.03
N PHE A 186 12.17 11.84 -1.74
CA PHE A 186 12.08 10.64 -2.57
C PHE A 186 11.36 10.92 -3.89
N VAL A 187 10.36 11.79 -3.90
CA VAL A 187 9.71 12.24 -5.14
C VAL A 187 10.72 12.92 -6.06
N ARG A 188 11.61 13.78 -5.51
CA ARG A 188 12.72 14.40 -6.26
C ARG A 188 13.71 13.36 -6.77
N PHE A 189 14.14 12.41 -5.93
CA PHE A 189 15.04 11.32 -6.34
C PHE A 189 14.51 10.60 -7.58
N ARG A 190 13.22 10.25 -7.60
CA ARG A 190 12.61 9.52 -8.70
C ARG A 190 12.44 10.34 -9.98
N ALA A 191 12.42 11.66 -9.89
CA ALA A 191 12.16 12.55 -11.01
C ALA A 191 13.37 12.72 -11.93
N GLU A 192 14.57 12.35 -11.47
CA GLU A 192 15.83 12.65 -12.17
C GLU A 192 16.67 11.39 -12.40
N ALA A 193 17.03 11.12 -13.65
CA ALA A 193 17.86 9.96 -14.02
C ALA A 193 19.20 9.91 -13.28
N ARG A 194 19.85 11.08 -13.15
CA ARG A 194 21.15 11.23 -12.48
C ARG A 194 21.15 10.74 -11.05
N SER A 195 20.03 10.83 -10.34
CA SER A 195 19.92 10.41 -8.94
C SER A 195 20.11 8.90 -8.79
N TYR A 196 19.60 8.10 -9.73
CA TYR A 196 19.84 6.65 -9.74
C TYR A 196 21.28 6.33 -10.12
N LEU A 197 21.74 6.88 -11.24
CA LEU A 197 23.05 6.59 -11.82
C LEU A 197 24.18 6.94 -10.85
N HIS A 198 24.17 8.14 -10.28
CA HIS A 198 25.21 8.59 -9.36
C HIS A 198 25.18 7.81 -8.04
N ARG A 199 23.99 7.48 -7.53
CA ARG A 199 23.88 6.72 -6.27
C ARG A 199 24.43 5.30 -6.42
N VAL A 200 24.07 4.58 -7.49
CA VAL A 200 24.60 3.23 -7.70
C VAL A 200 26.10 3.27 -8.02
N ALA A 201 26.57 4.28 -8.77
CA ALA A 201 28.00 4.50 -8.98
C ALA A 201 28.76 4.76 -7.67
N ALA A 202 28.19 5.54 -6.74
CA ALA A 202 28.78 5.77 -5.42
C ALA A 202 28.84 4.48 -4.58
N VAL A 203 27.79 3.66 -4.61
CA VAL A 203 27.80 2.34 -3.97
C VAL A 203 28.89 1.45 -4.59
N ARG A 204 29.04 1.46 -5.91
CA ARG A 204 30.09 0.73 -6.62
C ARG A 204 31.47 1.16 -6.18
N ALA A 205 31.73 2.45 -6.14
CA ALA A 205 33.03 2.98 -5.72
C ALA A 205 33.33 2.75 -4.22
N LEU A 206 32.32 2.49 -3.37
CA LEU A 206 32.52 2.08 -1.98
C LEU A 206 33.12 0.65 -1.88
N VAL A 207 32.79 -0.22 -2.83
CA VAL A 207 33.18 -1.64 -2.84
C VAL A 207 34.20 -1.98 -3.93
N ASP A 208 34.73 -0.98 -4.65
CA ASP A 208 35.73 -1.17 -5.71
C ASP A 208 37.13 -1.30 -5.11
N THR A 209 37.37 -2.41 -4.40
CA THR A 209 38.63 -2.76 -3.74
C THR A 209 39.00 -4.21 -4.03
N ASP A 210 40.30 -4.55 -3.97
CA ASP A 210 40.79 -5.92 -4.21
C ASP A 210 40.11 -6.97 -3.31
N ALA A 211 39.74 -6.57 -2.09
CA ALA A 211 38.91 -7.35 -1.17
C ALA A 211 37.95 -6.41 -0.42
N VAL A 212 36.64 -6.67 -0.53
CA VAL A 212 35.61 -5.90 0.16
C VAL A 212 35.48 -6.42 1.59
N ALA A 213 35.69 -5.55 2.58
CA ALA A 213 35.42 -5.89 3.97
C ALA A 213 33.92 -6.18 4.14
N GLU A 214 33.57 -7.23 4.89
CA GLU A 214 32.18 -7.70 5.00
C GLU A 214 31.22 -6.56 5.40
N TRP A 215 31.60 -5.76 6.39
CA TRP A 215 30.79 -4.65 6.90
C TRP A 215 30.57 -3.53 5.87
N LEU A 216 31.50 -3.30 4.93
CA LEU A 216 31.29 -2.40 3.79
C LEU A 216 30.27 -2.97 2.81
N GLY A 217 30.29 -4.30 2.62
CA GLY A 217 29.25 -5.00 1.89
C GLY A 217 27.86 -4.81 2.50
N TRP A 218 27.76 -4.78 3.84
CA TRP A 218 26.48 -4.48 4.52
C TRP A 218 25.99 -3.05 4.23
N ALA A 219 26.88 -2.06 4.11
CA ALA A 219 26.51 -0.70 3.70
C ALA A 219 25.98 -0.67 2.25
N ALA A 220 26.67 -1.35 1.33
CA ALA A 220 26.23 -1.47 -0.06
C ALA A 220 24.85 -2.15 -0.18
N VAL A 221 24.63 -3.25 0.55
CA VAL A 221 23.33 -3.93 0.61
C VAL A 221 22.24 -3.02 1.17
N HIS A 222 22.53 -2.22 2.20
CA HIS A 222 21.57 -1.26 2.75
C HIS A 222 21.10 -0.25 1.70
N GLU A 223 22.04 0.32 0.96
CA GLU A 223 21.79 1.35 -0.05
C GLU A 223 20.98 0.82 -1.23
N LEU A 224 21.40 -0.32 -1.81
CA LEU A 224 20.64 -0.96 -2.88
C LEU A 224 19.24 -1.38 -2.41
N THR A 225 19.12 -1.88 -1.18
CA THR A 225 17.81 -2.18 -0.57
C THR A 225 16.95 -0.92 -0.46
N GLY A 226 17.54 0.23 -0.12
CA GLY A 226 16.86 1.53 -0.07
C GLY A 226 16.19 1.85 -1.39
N ILE A 227 16.97 1.84 -2.49
CA ILE A 227 16.48 2.09 -3.85
C ILE A 227 15.36 1.11 -4.21
N LEU A 228 15.58 -0.19 -4.02
CA LEU A 228 14.61 -1.23 -4.39
C LEU A 228 13.31 -1.16 -3.56
N ARG A 229 13.40 -0.88 -2.26
CA ARG A 229 12.23 -0.75 -1.37
C ARG A 229 11.30 0.35 -1.86
N HIS A 230 11.90 1.45 -2.28
CA HIS A 230 11.26 2.64 -2.80
C HIS A 230 10.62 2.40 -4.17
N GLU A 231 11.32 1.72 -5.08
CA GLU A 231 10.76 1.30 -6.36
C GLU A 231 9.61 0.31 -6.19
N ARG A 232 9.72 -0.64 -5.25
CA ARG A 232 8.64 -1.60 -4.98
C ARG A 232 7.36 -0.93 -4.47
N ALA A 233 7.49 0.18 -3.75
CA ALA A 233 6.36 0.92 -3.22
C ALA A 233 5.66 1.77 -4.29
N THR A 234 6.19 1.80 -5.52
CA THR A 234 5.67 2.63 -6.62
C THR A 234 5.25 1.75 -7.81
N PRO A 235 4.08 2.02 -8.42
CA PRO A 235 3.58 1.18 -9.51
C PRO A 235 4.39 1.26 -10.80
N ARG A 236 4.68 2.47 -11.26
CA ARG A 236 5.62 2.68 -12.37
C ARG A 236 7.02 2.74 -11.79
N LYS A 237 7.94 1.88 -12.25
CA LYS A 237 9.30 1.82 -11.72
C LYS A 237 10.26 2.63 -12.59
N ALA A 238 11.16 3.37 -11.95
CA ALA A 238 12.27 4.10 -12.56
C ALA A 238 11.90 4.93 -13.80
N THR A 239 10.79 5.67 -13.72
CA THR A 239 10.22 6.42 -14.86
C THR A 239 11.12 7.54 -15.40
N ALA A 240 12.10 7.98 -14.63
CA ALA A 240 13.08 8.96 -15.08
C ALA A 240 14.21 8.36 -15.93
N LEU A 241 14.33 7.03 -15.99
CA LEU A 241 15.36 6.34 -16.75
C LEU A 241 14.82 5.86 -18.10
N ASP A 242 15.61 6.06 -19.16
CA ASP A 242 15.44 5.32 -20.41
C ASP A 242 15.94 3.86 -20.27
N ASP A 243 15.76 3.04 -21.30
CA ASP A 243 16.08 1.61 -21.21
C ASP A 243 17.58 1.32 -21.11
N ASP A 244 18.43 2.14 -21.73
CA ASP A 244 19.89 2.03 -21.61
C ASP A 244 20.36 2.39 -20.20
N GLN A 245 19.78 3.45 -19.62
CA GLN A 245 20.06 3.88 -18.25
C GLN A 245 19.58 2.86 -17.22
N LYS A 246 18.41 2.24 -17.43
CA LYS A 246 17.95 1.12 -16.60
C LYS A 246 18.92 -0.05 -16.66
N ALA A 247 19.39 -0.41 -17.87
CA ALA A 247 20.37 -1.47 -18.05
C ALA A 247 21.68 -1.15 -17.31
N GLN A 248 22.17 0.10 -17.39
CA GLN A 248 23.37 0.55 -16.69
C GLN A 248 23.22 0.47 -15.16
N VAL A 249 22.10 0.97 -14.61
CA VAL A 249 21.81 0.90 -13.17
C VAL A 249 21.88 -0.52 -12.65
N VAL A 250 21.26 -1.48 -13.38
CA VAL A 250 21.31 -2.88 -12.95
C VAL A 250 22.68 -3.49 -13.17
N ALA A 251 23.38 -3.18 -14.26
CA ALA A 251 24.73 -3.67 -14.48
C ALA A 251 25.69 -3.26 -13.35
N ASP A 252 25.61 -2.00 -12.89
CA ASP A 252 26.40 -1.52 -11.76
C ASP A 252 25.97 -2.16 -10.44
N ALA A 253 24.67 -2.31 -10.19
CA ALA A 253 24.17 -2.96 -8.99
C ALA A 253 24.54 -4.45 -8.93
N VAL A 254 24.54 -5.14 -10.08
CA VAL A 254 25.04 -6.52 -10.20
C VAL A 254 26.54 -6.55 -9.93
N ALA A 255 27.33 -5.65 -10.51
CA ALA A 255 28.77 -5.59 -10.25
C ALA A 255 29.08 -5.40 -8.74
N VAL A 256 28.34 -4.50 -8.07
CA VAL A 256 28.39 -4.32 -6.61
C VAL A 256 28.11 -5.64 -5.89
N MET A 257 26.98 -6.28 -6.18
CA MET A 257 26.58 -7.50 -5.47
C MET A 257 27.51 -8.68 -5.75
N ARG A 258 28.15 -8.73 -6.92
CA ARG A 258 29.18 -9.73 -7.25
C ARG A 258 30.47 -9.50 -6.45
N ALA A 259 30.88 -8.25 -6.27
CA ALA A 259 32.04 -7.90 -5.45
C ALA A 259 31.79 -8.18 -3.96
N VAL A 260 30.58 -7.88 -3.47
CA VAL A 260 30.16 -8.12 -2.08
C VAL A 260 29.96 -9.62 -1.79
N GLY A 261 29.47 -10.38 -2.76
CA GLY A 261 29.26 -11.82 -2.66
C GLY A 261 27.93 -12.23 -2.01
N PRO A 262 27.47 -13.48 -2.25
CA PRO A 262 26.14 -13.94 -1.83
C PRO A 262 26.00 -14.14 -0.31
N GLY A 263 27.10 -14.41 0.41
CA GLY A 263 27.08 -14.58 1.86
C GLY A 263 26.60 -13.34 2.60
N VAL A 264 27.15 -12.17 2.24
CA VAL A 264 26.76 -10.88 2.83
C VAL A 264 25.28 -10.58 2.57
N ALA A 265 24.77 -10.84 1.36
CA ALA A 265 23.36 -10.66 1.04
C ALA A 265 22.44 -11.56 1.88
N ALA A 266 22.88 -12.77 2.21
CA ALA A 266 22.13 -13.72 3.05
C ALA A 266 22.17 -13.34 4.54
N GLU A 267 23.32 -12.90 5.04
CA GLU A 267 23.56 -12.62 6.46
C GLU A 267 23.16 -11.20 6.87
N TYR A 268 23.00 -10.28 5.91
CA TYR A 268 22.62 -8.89 6.17
C TYR A 268 21.41 -8.79 7.09
N ALA A 269 21.63 -8.13 8.24
CA ALA A 269 20.65 -7.94 9.30
C ALA A 269 20.60 -6.49 9.82
N ALA A 270 21.33 -5.54 9.21
CA ALA A 270 21.38 -4.17 9.72
C ALA A 270 20.03 -3.43 9.59
N SER A 271 19.20 -3.82 8.64
CA SER A 271 17.83 -3.32 8.49
C SER A 271 16.91 -4.40 7.93
N PHE A 272 15.59 -4.19 8.02
CA PHE A 272 14.64 -5.15 7.47
C PHE A 272 14.72 -5.20 5.94
N VAL A 273 14.96 -6.40 5.41
CA VAL A 273 14.88 -6.76 3.99
C VAL A 273 13.83 -7.85 3.85
N SER A 274 12.82 -7.59 3.02
CA SER A 274 11.81 -8.62 2.70
C SER A 274 12.44 -9.74 1.86
N ASP A 275 11.85 -10.94 1.91
CA ASP A 275 12.32 -12.09 1.11
C ASP A 275 12.49 -11.77 -0.38
N GLU A 276 11.59 -10.98 -0.98
CA GLU A 276 11.66 -10.57 -2.39
C GLU A 276 12.93 -9.78 -2.71
N LEU A 277 13.20 -8.71 -1.96
CA LEU A 277 14.41 -7.91 -2.13
C LEU A 277 15.68 -8.72 -1.84
N ARG A 278 15.64 -9.60 -0.82
CA ARG A 278 16.76 -10.49 -0.53
C ARG A 278 17.02 -11.45 -1.69
N ALA A 279 15.96 -11.95 -2.33
CA ALA A 279 16.07 -12.81 -3.49
C ALA A 279 16.66 -12.10 -4.71
N VAL A 280 16.25 -10.85 -4.97
CA VAL A 280 16.83 -10.00 -6.03
C VAL A 280 18.32 -9.78 -5.78
N LEU A 281 18.69 -9.36 -4.58
CA LEU A 281 20.10 -9.11 -4.21
C LEU A 281 20.94 -10.39 -4.28
N ALA A 282 20.40 -11.53 -3.86
CA ALA A 282 21.08 -12.82 -3.97
C ALA A 282 21.30 -13.26 -5.43
N GLY A 283 20.30 -13.06 -6.29
CA GLY A 283 20.44 -13.31 -7.74
C GLY A 283 21.50 -12.41 -8.38
N TRP A 284 21.48 -11.12 -8.05
CA TRP A 284 22.52 -10.17 -8.47
C TRP A 284 23.91 -10.56 -7.98
N ALA A 285 24.03 -11.15 -6.78
CA ALA A 285 25.28 -11.68 -6.24
C ALA A 285 25.71 -13.03 -6.86
N GLY A 286 24.86 -13.68 -7.66
CA GLY A 286 25.19 -14.91 -8.38
C GLY A 286 24.63 -16.20 -7.84
N VAL A 287 23.65 -16.13 -6.94
CA VAL A 287 22.90 -17.30 -6.52
C VAL A 287 22.00 -17.74 -7.68
N SER A 288 22.31 -18.89 -8.27
CA SER A 288 21.49 -19.51 -9.32
C SER A 288 20.56 -20.59 -8.74
N GLY A 289 19.46 -20.86 -9.44
CA GLY A 289 18.50 -21.90 -9.07
C GLY A 289 17.42 -21.45 -8.06
N PRO A 290 16.60 -22.39 -7.56
CA PRO A 290 15.58 -22.10 -6.58
C PRO A 290 16.20 -21.73 -5.23
N GLN A 291 15.77 -20.60 -4.70
CA GLN A 291 16.12 -20.16 -3.35
C GLN A 291 15.31 -20.91 -2.31
N GLU A 292 15.75 -20.84 -1.05
CA GLU A 292 15.14 -21.55 0.06
C GLU A 292 13.64 -21.20 0.21
N PRO A 293 12.74 -22.20 0.20
CA PRO A 293 11.31 -21.96 0.31
C PRO A 293 10.89 -21.42 1.68
N ARG A 294 9.77 -20.70 1.68
CA ARG A 294 9.10 -20.13 2.85
C ARG A 294 7.71 -20.71 2.96
N TRP A 295 7.38 -21.28 4.11
CA TRP A 295 6.04 -21.73 4.47
C TRP A 295 5.27 -20.55 5.06
N THR A 296 4.51 -19.83 4.23
CA THR A 296 4.00 -18.50 4.58
C THR A 296 2.61 -18.51 5.18
N ARG A 297 1.74 -19.40 4.72
CA ARG A 297 0.32 -19.42 5.13
C ARG A 297 -0.21 -20.85 5.17
N VAL A 298 -1.13 -21.09 6.09
CA VAL A 298 -1.92 -22.32 6.17
C VAL A 298 -3.37 -21.91 6.34
N ASP A 299 -4.24 -22.42 5.47
CA ASP A 299 -5.68 -22.24 5.65
C ASP A 299 -6.14 -23.23 6.72
N ALA A 300 -6.67 -22.69 7.82
CA ALA A 300 -7.08 -23.50 8.98
C ALA A 300 -8.27 -24.42 8.69
N ARG A 301 -9.05 -24.17 7.62
CA ARG A 301 -10.24 -24.93 7.26
C ARG A 301 -9.93 -26.02 6.24
N THR A 302 -9.24 -25.68 5.15
CA THR A 302 -8.89 -26.68 4.13
C THR A 302 -7.62 -27.46 4.48
N GLY A 303 -6.78 -26.93 5.38
CA GLY A 303 -5.44 -27.46 5.65
C GLY A 303 -4.41 -27.14 4.57
N HIS A 304 -4.82 -26.53 3.46
CA HIS A 304 -3.91 -26.18 2.37
C HIS A 304 -2.84 -25.22 2.86
N ALA A 305 -1.61 -25.42 2.41
CA ALA A 305 -0.46 -24.62 2.81
C ALA A 305 0.18 -23.92 1.62
N LEU A 306 0.53 -22.64 1.77
CA LEU A 306 1.22 -21.84 0.78
C LEU A 306 2.72 -21.95 1.02
N VAL A 307 3.41 -22.50 0.03
CA VAL A 307 4.87 -22.47 -0.09
C VAL A 307 5.24 -21.41 -1.12
N ARG A 308 6.17 -20.54 -0.75
CA ARG A 308 6.68 -19.45 -1.58
C ARG A 308 8.17 -19.60 -1.75
N TYR A 309 8.69 -19.43 -2.96
CA TYR A 309 10.13 -19.37 -3.20
C TYR A 309 10.47 -18.50 -4.41
N PHE A 310 11.74 -18.18 -4.59
CA PHE A 310 12.23 -17.38 -5.72
C PHE A 310 13.20 -18.19 -6.56
N PHE A 311 13.31 -17.88 -7.84
CA PHE A 311 14.21 -18.57 -8.76
C PHE A 311 14.57 -17.69 -9.96
N GLU A 312 15.64 -18.06 -10.65
CA GLU A 312 16.04 -17.46 -11.93
C GLU A 312 15.73 -18.44 -13.09
N GLY A 313 15.31 -17.91 -14.25
CA GLY A 313 15.08 -18.69 -15.46
C GLY A 313 13.74 -19.46 -15.50
N GLU A 314 13.80 -20.72 -15.93
CA GLU A 314 12.62 -21.59 -16.07
C GLU A 314 12.12 -22.09 -14.71
N THR A 315 10.81 -22.36 -14.64
CA THR A 315 10.17 -22.85 -13.42
C THR A 315 10.82 -24.16 -12.95
N PRO A 316 11.37 -24.21 -11.72
CA PRO A 316 11.94 -25.41 -11.12
C PRO A 316 10.95 -26.57 -11.08
N GLY A 317 11.44 -27.79 -11.33
CA GLY A 317 10.69 -29.00 -10.98
C GLY A 317 10.42 -29.04 -9.47
N GLU A 318 9.16 -29.17 -9.08
CA GLU A 318 8.72 -29.02 -7.70
C GLU A 318 7.91 -30.23 -7.19
N HIS A 319 8.32 -30.77 -6.04
CA HIS A 319 7.62 -31.86 -5.36
C HIS A 319 7.54 -31.60 -3.85
N PHE A 320 6.42 -31.93 -3.23
CA PHE A 320 6.19 -31.70 -1.80
C PHE A 320 5.90 -33.01 -1.08
N ARG A 321 6.43 -33.18 0.13
CA ARG A 321 6.19 -34.36 0.98
C ARG A 321 5.81 -33.98 2.41
N ASP A 322 4.95 -34.79 3.02
CA ASP A 322 4.65 -34.72 4.45
C ASP A 322 5.71 -35.43 5.30
N ARG A 323 5.53 -35.39 6.63
CA ARG A 323 6.48 -35.98 7.60
C ARG A 323 6.65 -37.50 7.45
N ARG A 324 5.71 -38.18 6.79
CA ARG A 324 5.74 -39.63 6.54
C ARG A 324 6.30 -39.95 5.15
N GLY A 325 6.75 -38.95 4.39
CA GLY A 325 7.28 -39.11 3.04
C GLY A 325 6.21 -39.24 1.96
N ARG A 326 4.92 -39.04 2.29
CA ARG A 326 3.84 -39.09 1.29
C ARG A 326 3.88 -37.84 0.42
N ALA A 327 3.78 -38.02 -0.89
CA ALA A 327 3.69 -36.93 -1.85
C ALA A 327 2.41 -36.13 -1.63
N LEU A 328 2.54 -34.80 -1.62
CA LEU A 328 1.43 -33.87 -1.46
C LEU A 328 1.12 -33.19 -2.80
N PRO A 329 -0.11 -33.29 -3.31
CA PRO A 329 -0.51 -32.63 -4.55
C PRO A 329 -0.46 -31.10 -4.45
N ILE A 330 -0.14 -30.47 -5.58
CA ILE A 330 -0.31 -29.04 -5.79
C ILE A 330 -1.79 -28.76 -6.10
N VAL A 331 -2.40 -27.86 -5.33
CA VAL A 331 -3.80 -27.44 -5.46
C VAL A 331 -3.93 -26.30 -6.46
N ALA A 332 -3.03 -25.32 -6.36
CA ALA A 332 -2.95 -24.17 -7.24
C ALA A 332 -1.53 -23.63 -7.18
N ALA A 333 -1.08 -23.02 -8.26
CA ALA A 333 0.21 -22.37 -8.26
C ALA A 333 0.27 -21.23 -9.25
N LYS A 334 1.15 -20.28 -8.99
CA LYS A 334 1.36 -19.08 -9.80
C LYS A 334 2.83 -18.70 -9.81
N THR A 335 3.27 -18.15 -10.93
CA THR A 335 4.58 -17.52 -11.08
C THR A 335 4.40 -16.02 -11.31
N ARG A 336 5.18 -15.20 -10.62
CA ARG A 336 5.20 -13.74 -10.75
C ARG A 336 6.60 -13.29 -11.16
N THR A 337 6.67 -12.30 -12.05
CA THR A 337 7.93 -11.63 -12.37
C THR A 337 8.21 -10.55 -11.34
N VAL A 338 9.40 -10.59 -10.74
CA VAL A 338 9.89 -9.52 -9.87
C VAL A 338 10.67 -8.55 -10.73
N ASP A 339 9.96 -7.56 -11.28
CA ASP A 339 10.57 -6.55 -12.16
C ASP A 339 11.16 -5.40 -11.35
N PHE A 340 12.46 -5.15 -11.48
CA PHE A 340 13.07 -3.87 -11.14
C PHE A 340 13.85 -3.36 -12.35
N PHE A 341 13.61 -2.10 -12.73
CA PHE A 341 14.28 -1.46 -13.86
C PHE A 341 14.06 -2.19 -15.21
N ALA A 342 12.85 -2.71 -15.44
CA ALA A 342 12.47 -3.45 -16.65
C ALA A 342 13.27 -4.75 -16.86
N GLN A 343 13.74 -5.37 -15.77
CA GLN A 343 14.52 -6.61 -15.82
C GLN A 343 13.79 -7.77 -15.17
N THR A 344 13.73 -8.90 -15.88
CA THR A 344 13.15 -10.16 -15.40
C THR A 344 14.27 -11.11 -14.98
N LEU A 345 14.98 -10.75 -13.91
CA LEU A 345 16.08 -11.58 -13.40
C LEU A 345 15.57 -12.65 -12.42
N VAL A 346 14.65 -12.26 -11.54
CA VAL A 346 14.10 -13.13 -10.49
C VAL A 346 12.60 -13.28 -10.67
N ARG A 347 12.13 -14.51 -10.54
CA ARG A 347 10.71 -14.86 -10.51
C ARG A 347 10.35 -15.40 -9.14
N GLU A 348 9.12 -15.17 -8.73
CA GLU A 348 8.54 -15.68 -7.51
C GLU A 348 7.55 -16.79 -7.84
N ARG A 349 7.66 -17.90 -7.14
CA ARG A 349 6.70 -19.00 -7.17
C ARG A 349 5.81 -18.98 -5.93
N LEU A 350 4.50 -19.06 -6.13
CA LEU A 350 3.47 -19.21 -5.10
C LEU A 350 2.76 -20.55 -5.32
N VAL A 351 2.87 -21.50 -4.40
CA VAL A 351 2.30 -22.84 -4.55
C VAL A 351 1.46 -23.22 -3.35
N TRP A 352 0.18 -23.48 -3.59
CA TRP A 352 -0.72 -24.11 -2.64
C TRP A 352 -0.61 -25.62 -2.73
N VAL A 353 -0.37 -26.25 -1.58
CA VAL A 353 -0.22 -27.69 -1.41
C VAL A 353 -1.37 -28.19 -0.54
N GLU A 354 -1.83 -29.43 -0.76
CA GLU A 354 -2.97 -30.05 -0.06
C GLU A 354 -2.86 -30.01 1.48
N SER A 355 -1.65 -30.12 2.02
CA SER A 355 -1.41 -29.94 3.45
C SER A 355 -0.03 -29.37 3.70
N GLU A 356 0.27 -28.96 4.94
CA GLU A 356 1.58 -28.43 5.32
C GLU A 356 2.73 -29.41 5.00
N PRO A 357 3.59 -29.10 3.99
CA PRO A 357 4.71 -29.98 3.68
C PRO A 357 5.80 -29.87 4.74
N SER A 358 6.45 -30.98 5.07
CA SER A 358 7.69 -30.97 5.86
C SER A 358 8.94 -30.92 5.00
N VAL A 359 8.83 -31.34 3.73
CA VAL A 359 9.92 -31.29 2.76
C VAL A 359 9.39 -30.71 1.45
N ALA A 360 10.12 -29.72 0.92
CA ALA A 360 9.95 -29.22 -0.45
C ALA A 360 11.19 -29.63 -1.26
N ILE A 361 10.98 -30.24 -2.41
CA ILE A 361 12.05 -30.70 -3.31
C ILE A 361 12.01 -29.81 -4.54
N LEU A 362 13.01 -28.95 -4.69
CA LEU A 362 13.09 -27.94 -5.76
C LEU A 362 14.31 -28.26 -6.62
N GLN A 363 14.11 -28.55 -7.91
CA GLN A 363 15.18 -29.03 -8.81
C GLN A 363 16.03 -30.18 -8.20
N GLY A 364 15.38 -31.11 -7.50
CA GLY A 364 16.05 -32.24 -6.85
C GLY A 364 16.75 -31.90 -5.52
N GLN A 365 16.80 -30.64 -5.10
CA GLN A 365 17.32 -30.23 -3.79
C GLN A 365 16.22 -30.33 -2.72
N GLU A 366 16.49 -31.03 -1.63
CA GLU A 366 15.54 -31.15 -0.51
C GLU A 366 15.69 -30.00 0.48
N HIS A 367 14.60 -29.30 0.74
CA HIS A 367 14.48 -28.26 1.76
C HIS A 367 13.54 -28.74 2.85
N THR A 368 14.06 -28.88 4.06
CA THR A 368 13.27 -29.27 5.23
C THR A 368 12.67 -28.04 5.88
N ARG A 369 11.41 -28.13 6.28
CA ARG A 369 10.77 -27.04 7.00
C ARG A 369 11.47 -26.84 8.34
N PRO A 370 11.95 -25.62 8.66
CA PRO A 370 12.56 -25.37 9.95
C PRO A 370 11.54 -25.63 11.07
N PRO A 371 11.96 -26.18 12.22
CA PRO A 371 11.09 -26.36 13.35
C PRO A 371 10.48 -25.01 13.74
N ALA A 372 9.17 -24.98 14.00
CA ALA A 372 8.52 -23.75 14.43
C ALA A 372 9.29 -23.21 15.67
N PRO A 373 9.69 -21.92 15.68
CA PRO A 373 10.39 -21.36 16.82
C PRO A 373 9.53 -21.61 18.07
N PRO A 374 10.13 -22.01 19.20
CA PRO A 374 9.37 -22.31 20.40
C PRO A 374 8.49 -21.10 20.71
N ARG A 375 7.17 -21.31 20.78
CA ARG A 375 6.25 -20.26 21.22
C ARG A 375 6.82 -19.74 22.54
N PRO A 376 7.06 -18.41 22.69
CA PRO A 376 7.57 -17.88 23.94
C PRO A 376 6.65 -18.40 25.04
N ARG A 377 7.19 -19.25 25.92
CA ARG A 377 6.48 -19.73 27.09
C ARG A 377 6.28 -18.49 27.94
N GLY A 378 5.10 -17.87 27.80
CA GLY A 378 4.64 -16.90 28.78
C GLY A 378 4.83 -17.52 30.17
N PRO A 379 5.22 -16.72 31.17
CA PRO A 379 5.58 -17.25 32.48
C PRO A 379 4.48 -18.20 32.96
N ILE A 380 4.87 -19.45 33.27
CA ILE A 380 4.01 -20.45 33.88
C ILE A 380 3.63 -19.90 35.24
N THR A 381 2.51 -19.19 35.29
CA THR A 381 1.87 -18.81 36.54
C THR A 381 0.79 -19.85 36.79
N SER A 382 0.89 -20.53 37.94
CA SER A 382 -0.14 -21.42 38.45
C SER A 382 -1.51 -20.75 38.32
N ALA A 383 -2.49 -21.48 37.77
CA ALA A 383 -3.80 -20.94 37.45
C ALA A 383 -4.43 -20.24 38.67
N PRO A 384 -4.58 -18.91 38.67
CA PRO A 384 -5.20 -18.25 39.82
C PRO A 384 -6.70 -18.51 39.79
N GLY A 385 -7.27 -18.82 40.95
CA GLY A 385 -8.73 -19.00 41.10
C GLY A 385 -9.51 -17.80 40.56
N VAL A 386 -10.76 -18.02 40.16
CA VAL A 386 -11.64 -17.04 39.48
C VAL A 386 -11.61 -15.63 40.12
N ARG A 387 -11.49 -15.55 41.45
CA ARG A 387 -11.38 -14.28 42.20
C ARG A 387 -10.05 -13.54 42.02
N ALA A 388 -8.93 -14.24 41.85
CA ALA A 388 -7.63 -13.64 41.57
C ALA A 388 -7.52 -13.17 40.11
N ARG A 389 -8.17 -13.87 39.16
CA ARG A 389 -8.32 -13.39 37.77
C ARG A 389 -9.13 -12.10 37.68
N LEU A 390 -10.19 -11.95 38.47
CA LEU A 390 -10.96 -10.71 38.57
C LEU A 390 -10.16 -9.55 39.20
N ARG A 391 -9.24 -9.84 40.14
CA ARG A 391 -8.33 -8.84 40.74
C ARG A 391 -7.16 -8.46 39.82
N ALA A 392 -6.62 -9.40 39.05
CA ALA A 392 -5.62 -9.13 38.02
C ALA A 392 -6.23 -8.35 36.85
N ALA A 393 -7.46 -8.71 36.44
CA ALA A 393 -8.23 -7.94 35.47
C ALA A 393 -8.41 -6.50 35.95
N ARG A 394 -8.70 -6.28 37.25
CA ARG A 394 -8.78 -4.95 37.90
C ARG A 394 -7.46 -4.15 37.88
N ARG A 395 -6.30 -4.81 37.89
CA ARG A 395 -4.98 -4.14 37.83
C ARG A 395 -4.43 -3.96 36.41
N SER A 396 -4.93 -4.70 35.41
CA SER A 396 -4.57 -4.55 33.99
C SER A 396 -5.63 -3.82 33.15
N TRP A 397 -6.41 -2.91 33.74
CA TRP A 397 -7.42 -2.06 33.08
C TRP A 397 -6.78 -1.01 32.14
N LEU A 398 -5.90 -1.43 31.24
CA LEU A 398 -5.19 -0.53 30.33
C LEU A 398 -5.55 -0.73 28.84
N SER A 399 -6.59 -1.51 28.50
CA SER A 399 -7.39 -1.28 27.28
C SER A 399 -8.75 -2.00 27.31
N ARG A 400 -9.82 -1.36 26.79
CA ARG A 400 -11.16 -1.97 26.61
C ARG A 400 -11.11 -3.25 25.75
N ALA A 401 -10.19 -3.34 24.79
CA ALA A 401 -9.96 -4.49 23.91
C ALA A 401 -9.65 -5.79 24.68
N SER A 402 -8.83 -5.70 25.73
CA SER A 402 -8.44 -6.86 26.54
C SER A 402 -9.63 -7.43 27.33
N ALA A 403 -10.55 -6.57 27.80
CA ALA A 403 -11.77 -6.98 28.49
C ALA A 403 -12.76 -7.67 27.55
N VAL A 404 -12.95 -7.15 26.34
CA VAL A 404 -13.83 -7.75 25.32
C VAL A 404 -13.35 -9.15 24.94
N ARG A 405 -12.04 -9.37 24.78
CA ARG A 405 -11.47 -10.68 24.48
C ARG A 405 -11.72 -11.73 25.58
N VAL A 406 -11.82 -11.30 26.84
CA VAL A 406 -12.17 -12.19 27.96
C VAL A 406 -13.66 -12.48 27.96
N ILE A 407 -14.49 -11.46 27.71
CA ILE A 407 -15.95 -11.59 27.63
C ILE A 407 -16.36 -12.48 26.45
N SER A 408 -15.70 -12.37 25.29
CA SER A 408 -16.02 -13.17 24.10
C SER A 408 -15.74 -14.67 24.28
N ARG A 409 -14.92 -15.04 25.27
CA ARG A 409 -14.70 -16.44 25.67
C ARG A 409 -15.84 -17.02 26.51
N VAL A 410 -16.77 -16.19 27.00
CA VAL A 410 -17.96 -16.65 27.72
C VAL A 410 -19.00 -17.06 26.67
N PRO A 411 -19.38 -18.35 26.57
CA PRO A 411 -20.29 -18.83 25.52
C PRO A 411 -21.63 -18.11 25.49
N LEU A 412 -22.12 -17.67 26.66
CA LEU A 412 -23.37 -16.91 26.77
C LEU A 412 -23.29 -15.53 26.09
N ALA A 413 -22.13 -14.86 26.15
CA ALA A 413 -21.95 -13.52 25.61
C ALA A 413 -21.89 -13.50 24.07
N THR A 414 -21.51 -14.62 23.45
CA THR A 414 -21.42 -14.77 21.98
C THR A 414 -22.48 -15.69 21.40
N ARG A 415 -23.38 -16.26 22.23
CA ARG A 415 -24.37 -17.28 21.84
C ARG A 415 -25.19 -16.87 20.61
N ARG A 416 -25.61 -15.61 20.55
CA ARG A 416 -26.41 -15.03 19.45
C ARG A 416 -25.62 -14.93 18.12
N TYR A 417 -24.30 -14.89 18.19
CA TYR A 417 -23.39 -14.68 17.06
C TYR A 417 -22.56 -15.92 16.70
N GLN A 418 -22.84 -17.08 17.30
CA GLN A 418 -22.11 -18.31 16.98
C GLN A 418 -22.23 -18.62 15.50
N GLN A 419 -21.08 -18.94 14.87
CA GLN A 419 -20.97 -19.25 13.44
C GLN A 419 -21.53 -18.13 12.54
N ALA A 420 -21.41 -16.87 12.98
CA ALA A 420 -21.98 -15.75 12.25
C ALA A 420 -21.27 -15.49 10.92
N TRP A 421 -22.05 -15.09 9.93
CA TRP A 421 -21.57 -14.44 8.72
C TRP A 421 -21.78 -12.94 8.86
N VAL A 422 -20.69 -12.19 8.70
CA VAL A 422 -20.68 -10.73 8.84
C VAL A 422 -20.61 -10.10 7.45
N PHE A 423 -21.51 -9.19 7.16
CA PHE A 423 -21.59 -8.46 5.90
C PHE A 423 -21.36 -6.97 6.14
N MET A 424 -20.56 -6.33 5.29
CA MET A 424 -20.28 -4.90 5.40
C MET A 424 -19.87 -4.31 4.04
N ASP A 425 -20.42 -3.15 3.68
CA ASP A 425 -19.93 -2.39 2.52
C ASP A 425 -18.85 -1.40 2.94
N ARG A 426 -19.26 -0.25 3.48
CA ARG A 426 -18.42 0.71 4.19
C ARG A 426 -18.97 0.92 5.59
N ALA A 427 -18.16 1.45 6.50
CA ALA A 427 -18.65 1.74 7.84
C ALA A 427 -19.81 2.74 7.85
N ASN A 428 -19.80 3.74 6.95
CA ASN A 428 -20.75 4.85 6.92
C ASN A 428 -21.84 4.75 5.84
N LEU A 429 -21.73 3.86 4.86
CA LEU A 429 -22.67 3.75 3.74
C LEU A 429 -22.86 2.28 3.33
N ALA A 430 -24.10 1.93 2.98
CA ALA A 430 -24.44 0.64 2.40
C ALA A 430 -24.71 0.78 0.89
N GLY A 431 -25.48 -0.13 0.29
CA GLY A 431 -25.90 -0.09 -1.11
C GLY A 431 -24.97 -0.78 -2.11
N ASP A 432 -23.96 -1.52 -1.65
CA ASP A 432 -22.99 -2.20 -2.51
C ASP A 432 -23.11 -3.74 -2.38
N ASN A 433 -22.11 -4.48 -2.85
CA ASN A 433 -22.15 -5.93 -3.00
C ASN A 433 -22.51 -6.71 -1.73
N ALA A 434 -22.09 -6.27 -0.54
CA ALA A 434 -22.41 -6.95 0.71
C ALA A 434 -23.88 -6.79 1.08
N GLU A 435 -24.50 -5.64 0.80
CA GLU A 435 -25.94 -5.42 1.01
C GLU A 435 -26.76 -6.38 0.13
N HIS A 436 -26.43 -6.48 -1.16
CA HIS A 436 -27.10 -7.38 -2.10
C HIS A 436 -26.93 -8.85 -1.72
N LEU A 437 -25.71 -9.27 -1.40
CA LEU A 437 -25.44 -10.65 -0.99
C LEU A 437 -26.14 -10.99 0.33
N TYR A 438 -26.20 -10.05 1.29
CA TYR A 438 -26.94 -10.23 2.52
C TYR A 438 -28.43 -10.48 2.26
N ARG A 439 -29.06 -9.68 1.39
CA ARG A 439 -30.47 -9.89 1.01
C ARG A 439 -30.68 -11.27 0.41
N TRP A 440 -29.81 -11.66 -0.51
CA TRP A 440 -29.90 -12.96 -1.16
C TRP A 440 -29.78 -14.10 -0.14
N VAL A 441 -28.80 -14.05 0.76
CA VAL A 441 -28.59 -15.05 1.82
C VAL A 441 -29.79 -15.11 2.76
N ARG A 442 -30.34 -13.97 3.18
CA ARG A 442 -31.52 -13.94 4.07
C ARG A 442 -32.77 -14.56 3.42
N ARG A 443 -32.91 -14.46 2.10
CA ARG A 443 -34.05 -15.03 1.35
C ARG A 443 -33.86 -16.52 1.04
N HIS A 444 -32.67 -16.92 0.61
CA HIS A 444 -32.44 -18.27 0.07
C HIS A 444 -31.77 -19.23 1.05
N ARG A 445 -31.05 -18.72 2.05
CA ARG A 445 -30.28 -19.50 3.04
C ARG A 445 -30.55 -19.02 4.47
N PRO A 446 -31.82 -19.03 4.94
CA PRO A 446 -32.20 -18.46 6.23
C PRO A 446 -31.58 -19.18 7.44
N GLU A 447 -31.02 -20.37 7.25
CA GLU A 447 -30.26 -21.11 8.26
C GLU A 447 -28.90 -20.48 8.57
N ILE A 448 -28.35 -19.64 7.68
CA ILE A 448 -27.09 -18.93 7.90
C ILE A 448 -27.32 -17.80 8.91
N ASN A 449 -26.48 -17.75 9.94
CA ASN A 449 -26.53 -16.71 10.97
C ASN A 449 -25.93 -15.38 10.46
N ALA A 450 -26.65 -14.69 9.55
CA ALA A 450 -26.19 -13.48 8.87
C ALA A 450 -26.46 -12.18 9.67
N TRP A 451 -25.46 -11.32 9.74
CA TRP A 451 -25.47 -9.99 10.37
C TRP A 451 -24.87 -8.94 9.45
N PHE A 452 -25.47 -7.74 9.42
CA PHE A 452 -24.97 -6.62 8.63
C PHE A 452 -24.42 -5.53 9.54
N VAL A 453 -23.18 -5.09 9.29
CA VAL A 453 -22.48 -4.11 10.11
C VAL A 453 -22.53 -2.75 9.43
N LEU A 454 -23.00 -1.74 10.16
CA LEU A 454 -23.10 -0.36 9.67
C LEU A 454 -22.98 0.60 10.84
N ARG A 455 -22.51 1.82 10.64
CA ARG A 455 -22.59 2.85 11.69
C ARG A 455 -24.04 3.28 11.91
N GLN A 456 -24.39 3.53 13.16
CA GLN A 456 -25.75 3.90 13.56
C GLN A 456 -26.19 5.29 13.02
N ASP A 457 -25.23 6.15 12.68
CA ASP A 457 -25.47 7.47 12.08
C ASP A 457 -25.46 7.46 10.54
N SER A 458 -25.34 6.28 9.92
CA SER A 458 -25.45 6.14 8.47
C SER A 458 -26.87 6.50 7.98
N PRO A 459 -27.01 7.16 6.81
CA PRO A 459 -28.31 7.44 6.21
C PRO A 459 -29.10 6.15 5.90
N ASP A 460 -28.41 5.04 5.63
CA ASP A 460 -29.04 3.75 5.29
C ASP A 460 -29.58 2.99 6.50
N TRP A 461 -29.17 3.34 7.73
CA TRP A 461 -29.50 2.56 8.93
C TRP A 461 -31.02 2.37 9.09
N ARG A 462 -31.79 3.45 8.94
CA ARG A 462 -33.25 3.41 9.10
C ARG A 462 -33.93 2.57 8.01
N ARG A 463 -33.48 2.72 6.75
CA ARG A 463 -34.02 1.97 5.60
C ARG A 463 -33.80 0.48 5.77
N LEU A 464 -32.56 0.07 6.10
CA LEU A 464 -32.21 -1.34 6.27
C LEU A 464 -32.87 -1.95 7.51
N ALA A 465 -32.98 -1.20 8.61
CA ALA A 465 -33.71 -1.65 9.80
C ALA A 465 -35.19 -1.92 9.49
N ALA A 466 -35.84 -1.02 8.73
CA ALA A 466 -37.22 -1.19 8.29
C ALA A 466 -37.40 -2.38 7.34
N GLU A 467 -36.39 -2.71 6.53
CA GLU A 467 -36.35 -3.89 5.67
C GLU A 467 -36.14 -5.22 6.45
N GLY A 468 -35.86 -5.15 7.75
CA GLY A 468 -35.64 -6.34 8.59
C GLY A 468 -34.21 -6.86 8.59
N PHE A 469 -33.24 -6.01 8.25
CA PHE A 469 -31.83 -6.34 8.40
C PHE A 469 -31.48 -6.53 9.89
N ARG A 470 -30.69 -7.56 10.16
CA ARG A 470 -30.07 -7.79 11.48
C ARG A 470 -28.83 -6.92 11.58
N LEU A 471 -29.03 -5.66 11.98
CA LEU A 471 -27.96 -4.66 12.06
C LEU A 471 -27.16 -4.77 13.35
N VAL A 472 -25.84 -4.57 13.25
CA VAL A 472 -24.93 -4.36 14.38
C VAL A 472 -24.16 -3.07 14.17
N ALA A 473 -24.16 -2.20 15.18
CA ALA A 473 -23.53 -0.90 15.10
C ALA A 473 -22.00 -1.01 15.03
N TYR A 474 -21.41 -0.45 13.97
CA TYR A 474 -19.98 -0.50 13.71
C TYR A 474 -19.14 0.02 14.89
N GLY A 475 -18.06 -0.71 15.16
CA GLY A 475 -17.09 -0.41 16.21
C GLY A 475 -17.56 -0.72 17.64
N THR A 476 -18.86 -0.91 17.92
CA THR A 476 -19.37 -1.18 19.27
C THR A 476 -18.80 -2.46 19.90
N VAL A 477 -18.99 -2.63 21.22
CA VAL A 477 -18.62 -3.89 21.89
C VAL A 477 -19.37 -5.09 21.28
N GLU A 478 -20.63 -4.88 20.88
CA GLU A 478 -21.43 -5.88 20.17
C GLU A 478 -20.75 -6.31 18.86
N HIS A 479 -20.27 -5.35 18.07
CA HIS A 479 -19.51 -5.64 16.86
C HIS A 479 -18.27 -6.50 17.13
N GLN A 480 -17.53 -6.22 18.20
CA GLN A 480 -16.36 -7.02 18.56
C GLN A 480 -16.74 -8.45 19.02
N LEU A 481 -17.85 -8.61 19.75
CA LEU A 481 -18.37 -9.92 20.13
C LEU A 481 -18.81 -10.73 18.91
N LEU A 482 -19.46 -10.08 17.94
CA LEU A 482 -19.82 -10.65 16.64
C LEU A 482 -18.58 -11.15 15.90
N LEU A 483 -17.56 -10.31 15.72
CA LEU A 483 -16.32 -10.68 15.05
C LEU A 483 -15.58 -11.85 15.74
N HIS A 484 -15.63 -11.94 17.07
CA HIS A 484 -15.04 -13.07 17.79
C HIS A 484 -15.75 -14.41 17.58
N ALA A 485 -17.02 -14.39 17.15
CA ALA A 485 -17.85 -15.55 16.91
C ALA A 485 -18.10 -15.82 15.42
N ALA A 486 -17.66 -14.90 14.56
CA ALA A 486 -17.79 -14.97 13.11
C ALA A 486 -16.89 -16.05 12.52
N VAL A 487 -17.37 -16.67 11.44
CA VAL A 487 -16.63 -17.61 10.60
C VAL A 487 -16.39 -17.09 9.19
N GLU A 488 -17.23 -16.17 8.73
CA GLU A 488 -17.09 -15.49 7.45
C GLU A 488 -17.26 -13.99 7.67
N TYR A 489 -16.40 -13.19 7.04
CA TYR A 489 -16.52 -11.74 6.96
C TYR A 489 -16.43 -11.33 5.49
N LEU A 490 -17.57 -10.92 4.95
CA LEU A 490 -17.77 -10.62 3.55
C LEU A 490 -17.90 -9.10 3.38
N SER A 491 -17.00 -8.53 2.59
CA SER A 491 -16.95 -7.08 2.44
C SER A 491 -16.68 -6.64 1.01
N SER A 492 -17.40 -5.60 0.58
CA SER A 492 -17.18 -4.92 -0.70
C SER A 492 -15.88 -4.11 -0.72
N HIS A 493 -15.33 -3.79 0.46
CA HIS A 493 -14.11 -3.01 0.63
C HIS A 493 -13.05 -3.79 1.42
N ALA A 494 -11.77 -3.53 1.10
CA ALA A 494 -10.61 -4.09 1.80
C ALA A 494 -9.83 -2.98 2.58
N GLY A 495 -10.55 -1.93 2.98
CA GLY A 495 -9.98 -0.76 3.65
C GLY A 495 -9.57 -1.02 5.12
N VAL A 496 -8.87 -0.05 5.70
CA VAL A 496 -8.43 -0.11 7.11
C VAL A 496 -9.62 -0.17 8.08
N ASP A 497 -10.74 0.46 7.74
CA ASP A 497 -11.99 0.42 8.50
C ASP A 497 -12.59 -1.00 8.55
N VAL A 498 -12.39 -1.80 7.51
CA VAL A 498 -12.85 -3.19 7.44
C VAL A 498 -11.91 -4.10 8.24
N PHE A 499 -10.59 -4.00 8.02
CA PHE A 499 -9.61 -4.88 8.68
C PHE A 499 -9.28 -4.52 10.13
N ARG A 500 -9.46 -3.26 10.54
CA ARG A 500 -9.07 -2.76 11.87
C ARG A 500 -10.19 -1.93 12.52
N PRO A 501 -11.37 -2.52 12.79
CA PRO A 501 -12.46 -1.81 13.44
C PRO A 501 -12.03 -1.30 14.83
N ARG A 502 -12.01 0.03 14.99
CA ARG A 502 -11.50 0.77 16.18
C ARG A 502 -10.01 0.58 16.51
N GLY A 503 -9.18 0.21 15.54
CA GLY A 503 -7.74 0.09 15.75
C GLY A 503 -7.33 -1.07 16.66
N ASP A 504 -8.22 -2.03 16.91
CA ASP A 504 -7.91 -3.22 17.72
C ASP A 504 -6.96 -4.15 16.95
N ARG A 505 -5.67 -3.96 17.20
CA ARG A 505 -4.58 -4.76 16.61
C ARG A 505 -4.66 -6.24 17.00
N LEU A 506 -5.36 -6.62 18.06
CA LEU A 506 -5.39 -8.00 18.54
C LEU A 506 -6.33 -8.88 17.73
N ILE A 507 -7.46 -8.32 17.29
CA ILE A 507 -8.42 -9.01 16.44
C ILE A 507 -7.89 -9.10 15.00
N ALA A 508 -7.26 -8.05 14.50
CA ALA A 508 -6.62 -8.04 13.17
C ALA A 508 -5.41 -8.99 13.04
N ARG A 509 -4.76 -9.36 14.16
CA ARG A 509 -3.57 -10.23 14.15
C ARG A 509 -3.87 -11.72 13.97
N ASP A 510 -5.03 -12.17 14.44
CA ASP A 510 -5.43 -13.58 14.39
C ASP A 510 -6.96 -13.67 14.20
N PRO A 511 -7.46 -13.28 13.01
CA PRO A 511 -8.89 -13.33 12.72
C PRO A 511 -9.36 -14.79 12.73
N ARG A 512 -10.49 -15.05 13.39
CA ARG A 512 -11.13 -16.37 13.42
C ARG A 512 -12.06 -16.63 12.24
N TRP A 513 -12.33 -15.59 11.45
CA TRP A 513 -13.14 -15.65 10.25
C TRP A 513 -12.25 -15.74 9.02
N ARG A 514 -12.85 -16.22 7.93
CA ARG A 514 -12.32 -16.04 6.57
C ARG A 514 -12.77 -14.69 6.04
N PHE A 515 -11.85 -13.96 5.43
CA PHE A 515 -12.17 -12.68 4.80
C PHE A 515 -12.41 -12.88 3.30
N THR A 516 -13.63 -12.56 2.88
CA THR A 516 -14.05 -12.59 1.47
C THR A 516 -14.16 -11.17 0.94
N PHE A 517 -13.34 -10.83 -0.05
CA PHE A 517 -13.40 -9.56 -0.74
C PHE A 517 -14.36 -9.66 -1.93
N LEU A 518 -15.52 -9.01 -1.80
CA LEU A 518 -16.60 -8.96 -2.80
C LEU A 518 -16.38 -7.90 -3.87
N GLN A 519 -15.34 -7.06 -3.72
CA GLN A 519 -15.06 -5.86 -4.53
C GLN A 519 -16.17 -4.81 -4.50
N HIS A 520 -15.88 -3.63 -5.05
CA HIS A 520 -16.82 -2.50 -5.24
C HIS A 520 -16.77 -1.96 -6.68
N GLY A 521 -16.31 -2.79 -7.61
CA GLY A 521 -16.14 -2.47 -9.03
C GLY A 521 -15.06 -3.34 -9.64
N VAL A 522 -15.13 -3.52 -10.97
CA VAL A 522 -14.13 -4.27 -11.72
C VAL A 522 -12.77 -3.57 -11.62
N ILE A 523 -11.77 -4.32 -11.20
CA ILE A 523 -10.39 -3.85 -11.08
C ILE A 523 -9.75 -3.89 -12.46
N HIS A 524 -9.76 -2.74 -13.14
CA HIS A 524 -9.14 -2.56 -14.45
C HIS A 524 -7.75 -1.90 -14.37
N ASN A 525 -7.49 -1.19 -13.26
CA ASN A 525 -6.22 -0.55 -12.93
C ASN A 525 -5.41 -1.43 -11.96
N ASP A 526 -4.08 -1.26 -11.93
CA ASP A 526 -3.22 -2.02 -11.03
C ASP A 526 -3.33 -1.54 -9.57
N LEU A 527 -3.85 -2.43 -8.72
CA LEU A 527 -3.98 -2.26 -7.26
C LEU A 527 -3.09 -3.24 -6.48
N SER A 528 -2.16 -3.93 -7.16
CA SER A 528 -1.32 -5.00 -6.59
C SER A 528 -0.52 -4.56 -5.37
N ILE A 529 0.05 -3.35 -5.37
CA ILE A 529 0.80 -2.81 -4.23
C ILE A 529 -0.03 -2.79 -2.95
N TRP A 530 -1.30 -2.43 -3.06
CA TRP A 530 -2.20 -2.39 -1.91
C TRP A 530 -2.75 -3.79 -1.57
N LEU A 531 -3.26 -4.51 -2.56
CA LEU A 531 -3.96 -5.78 -2.35
C LEU A 531 -3.04 -6.92 -1.95
N ASN A 532 -1.81 -7.00 -2.47
CA ASN A 532 -0.83 -8.04 -2.08
C ASN A 532 -0.49 -8.01 -0.59
N ASN A 533 -0.72 -6.88 0.08
CA ASN A 533 -0.50 -6.71 1.52
C ASN A 533 -1.75 -7.03 2.36
N GLN A 534 -2.89 -7.36 1.74
CA GLN A 534 -4.12 -7.74 2.42
C GLN A 534 -4.22 -9.26 2.55
N ARG A 535 -4.71 -9.73 3.71
CA ARG A 535 -5.05 -11.15 3.89
C ARG A 535 -6.45 -11.41 3.36
N LEU A 536 -6.51 -11.86 2.10
CA LEU A 536 -7.75 -12.29 1.45
C LEU A 536 -7.79 -13.82 1.42
N ASP A 537 -8.88 -14.40 1.93
CA ASP A 537 -9.11 -15.86 1.91
C ASP A 537 -9.99 -16.28 0.72
N LEU A 538 -10.79 -15.35 0.20
CA LEU A 538 -11.51 -15.46 -1.07
C LEU A 538 -11.57 -14.08 -1.75
N PHE A 539 -11.32 -14.05 -3.06
CA PHE A 539 -11.29 -12.84 -3.88
C PHE A 539 -12.24 -13.03 -5.07
N VAL A 540 -13.39 -12.34 -5.03
CA VAL A 540 -14.37 -12.35 -6.12
C VAL A 540 -13.87 -11.51 -7.29
N THR A 541 -14.03 -12.02 -8.52
CA THR A 541 -13.84 -11.28 -9.77
C THR A 541 -15.05 -11.45 -10.70
N SER A 542 -15.17 -10.55 -11.67
CA SER A 542 -16.34 -10.43 -12.54
C SER A 542 -16.05 -10.69 -14.02
N THR A 543 -14.87 -10.32 -14.50
CA THR A 543 -14.50 -10.43 -15.92
C THR A 543 -13.41 -11.46 -16.13
N ASN A 544 -13.31 -12.01 -17.35
CA ASN A 544 -12.26 -12.98 -17.69
C ASN A 544 -10.87 -12.37 -17.54
N ASP A 545 -10.69 -11.14 -18.04
CA ASP A 545 -9.41 -10.44 -18.01
C ASP A 545 -9.04 -9.99 -16.59
N GLU A 546 -10.01 -9.58 -15.77
CA GLU A 546 -9.77 -9.30 -14.34
C GLU A 546 -9.30 -10.54 -13.60
N TYR A 547 -9.97 -11.68 -13.83
CA TYR A 547 -9.55 -12.96 -13.25
C TYR A 547 -8.13 -13.33 -13.70
N ALA A 548 -7.83 -13.21 -14.99
CA ALA A 548 -6.50 -13.49 -15.53
C ALA A 548 -5.43 -12.54 -14.96
N ALA A 549 -5.74 -11.24 -14.83
CA ALA A 549 -4.83 -10.25 -14.27
C ALA A 549 -4.51 -10.52 -12.79
N ILE A 550 -5.47 -11.02 -12.00
CA ILE A 550 -5.28 -11.25 -10.56
C ILE A 550 -4.70 -12.65 -10.29
N ALA A 551 -5.20 -13.69 -10.95
CA ALA A 551 -4.87 -15.09 -10.69
C ALA A 551 -3.83 -15.69 -11.64
N GLY A 552 -3.67 -15.14 -12.84
CA GLY A 552 -2.80 -15.66 -13.90
C GLY A 552 -1.32 -15.38 -13.65
N ASP A 553 -0.46 -16.09 -14.38
CA ASP A 553 0.99 -15.96 -14.29
C ASP A 553 1.50 -14.62 -14.83
N ASP A 554 2.68 -14.22 -14.39
CA ASP A 554 3.42 -13.03 -14.85
C ASP A 554 2.65 -11.71 -14.68
N THR A 555 1.79 -11.66 -13.67
CA THR A 555 1.06 -10.47 -13.24
C THR A 555 1.56 -9.98 -11.87
N PRO A 556 1.37 -8.69 -11.53
CA PRO A 556 1.91 -8.14 -10.29
C PRO A 556 1.16 -8.61 -9.04
N TYR A 557 0.00 -9.26 -9.17
CA TYR A 557 -0.83 -9.73 -8.06
C TYR A 557 -0.35 -11.03 -7.42
N ALA A 558 -0.34 -11.11 -6.09
CA ALA A 558 0.15 -12.22 -5.28
C ALA A 558 -0.94 -13.27 -4.94
N PHE A 559 -1.94 -13.44 -5.82
CA PHE A 559 -3.08 -14.33 -5.62
C PHE A 559 -3.11 -15.43 -6.69
N THR A 560 -3.50 -16.64 -6.30
CA THR A 560 -3.63 -17.78 -7.22
C THR A 560 -5.09 -18.12 -7.48
N SER A 561 -5.35 -19.04 -8.41
CA SER A 561 -6.69 -19.59 -8.65
C SER A 561 -7.32 -20.30 -7.45
N ARG A 562 -6.56 -20.56 -6.37
CA ARG A 562 -7.13 -21.03 -5.09
C ARG A 562 -7.93 -19.93 -4.40
N GLU A 563 -7.40 -18.71 -4.36
CA GLU A 563 -8.02 -17.60 -3.65
C GLU A 563 -9.03 -16.85 -4.52
N VAL A 564 -8.78 -16.80 -5.82
CA VAL A 564 -9.55 -15.98 -6.76
C VAL A 564 -10.66 -16.81 -7.38
N VAL A 565 -11.87 -16.27 -7.41
CA VAL A 565 -13.03 -16.93 -8.02
C VAL A 565 -13.74 -16.00 -8.99
N LEU A 566 -13.98 -16.52 -10.19
CA LEU A 566 -14.76 -15.83 -11.23
C LEU A 566 -16.24 -16.13 -11.00
N THR A 567 -17.00 -15.15 -10.50
CA THR A 567 -18.42 -15.32 -10.17
C THR A 567 -19.32 -14.18 -10.64
N GLY A 568 -18.77 -13.01 -10.97
CA GLY A 568 -19.55 -11.77 -11.00
C GLY A 568 -19.73 -11.20 -9.60
N MET A 569 -20.22 -9.96 -9.53
CA MET A 569 -20.46 -9.25 -8.27
C MET A 569 -21.95 -9.35 -7.86
N PRO A 570 -22.29 -9.43 -6.57
CA PRO A 570 -23.67 -9.49 -6.09
C PRO A 570 -24.60 -8.39 -6.64
N ARG A 571 -24.10 -7.17 -6.85
CA ARG A 571 -24.90 -6.07 -7.43
C ARG A 571 -25.23 -6.26 -8.92
N HIS A 572 -24.50 -7.12 -9.62
CA HIS A 572 -24.79 -7.47 -11.01
C HIS A 572 -26.14 -8.16 -11.17
N ASP A 573 -26.56 -8.96 -10.17
CA ASP A 573 -27.88 -9.59 -10.17
C ASP A 573 -29.00 -8.54 -10.21
N GLU A 574 -28.87 -7.50 -9.39
CA GLU A 574 -29.83 -6.40 -9.35
C GLU A 574 -29.77 -5.54 -10.62
N LEU A 575 -28.56 -5.25 -11.13
CA LEU A 575 -28.39 -4.51 -12.39
C LEU A 575 -29.03 -5.25 -13.57
N ARG A 576 -28.87 -6.58 -13.64
CA ARG A 576 -29.49 -7.39 -14.69
C ARG A 576 -31.00 -7.41 -14.57
N ARG A 577 -31.53 -7.55 -13.36
CA ARG A 577 -32.98 -7.49 -13.11
C ARG A 577 -33.55 -6.15 -13.58
N LEU A 578 -32.95 -5.04 -13.14
CA LEU A 578 -33.38 -3.69 -13.49
C LEU A 578 -33.24 -3.40 -14.98
N SER A 579 -32.18 -3.88 -15.64
CA SER A 579 -31.98 -3.66 -17.07
C SER A 579 -32.98 -4.41 -17.96
N VAL A 580 -33.45 -5.59 -17.51
CA VAL A 580 -34.55 -6.32 -18.15
C VAL A 580 -35.89 -5.65 -17.91
N GLU A 581 -36.14 -5.13 -16.70
CA GLU A 581 -37.37 -4.39 -16.36
C GLU A 581 -37.48 -3.05 -17.08
N ARG A 582 -36.34 -2.43 -17.43
CA ARG A 582 -36.28 -1.17 -18.16
C ARG A 582 -35.33 -1.31 -19.36
N PRO A 583 -35.83 -1.82 -20.50
CA PRO A 583 -35.05 -1.89 -21.73
C PRO A 583 -34.50 -0.52 -22.13
N TRP A 584 -33.34 -0.51 -22.80
CA TRP A 584 -32.66 0.74 -23.20
C TRP A 584 -33.59 1.73 -23.92
N ASP A 585 -34.49 1.22 -24.77
CA ASP A 585 -35.41 2.02 -25.56
C ASP A 585 -36.45 2.80 -24.74
N GLU A 586 -36.70 2.40 -23.49
CA GLU A 586 -37.64 3.05 -22.56
C GLU A 586 -36.96 4.04 -21.60
N ARG A 587 -35.63 4.15 -21.66
CA ARG A 587 -34.84 5.04 -20.80
C ARG A 587 -34.77 6.43 -21.43
N SER A 588 -34.57 7.47 -20.63
CA SER A 588 -34.46 8.86 -21.15
C SER A 588 -33.36 9.70 -20.49
N GLY A 589 -32.73 9.23 -19.42
CA GLY A 589 -31.74 10.02 -18.68
C GLY A 589 -30.35 10.09 -19.35
N ILE A 590 -29.63 11.18 -19.09
CA ILE A 590 -28.17 11.28 -19.30
C ILE A 590 -27.54 11.35 -17.91
N LEU A 591 -26.67 10.39 -17.59
CA LEU A 591 -25.93 10.40 -16.32
C LEU A 591 -24.48 10.81 -16.55
N ILE A 592 -23.99 11.78 -15.79
CA ILE A 592 -22.60 12.27 -15.86
C ILE A 592 -21.96 12.05 -14.49
N ALA A 593 -20.96 11.17 -14.40
CA ALA A 593 -20.23 10.89 -13.15
C ALA A 593 -18.72 10.77 -13.41
N PRO A 594 -17.99 11.89 -13.37
CA PRO A 594 -16.53 11.90 -13.51
C PRO A 594 -15.83 11.41 -12.23
N THR A 595 -14.64 10.84 -12.38
CA THR A 595 -13.79 10.38 -11.29
C THR A 595 -13.12 11.59 -10.60
N TRP A 596 -12.79 11.49 -9.32
CA TRP A 596 -12.03 12.54 -8.63
C TRP A 596 -10.55 12.53 -9.02
N ARG A 597 -9.85 13.64 -8.78
CA ARG A 597 -8.41 13.78 -9.02
C ARG A 597 -7.67 14.01 -7.71
N ASN A 598 -6.71 13.14 -7.40
CA ASN A 598 -5.91 13.26 -6.19
C ASN A 598 -5.16 14.61 -6.11
N SER A 599 -4.67 15.11 -7.25
CA SER A 599 -3.94 16.38 -7.38
C SER A 599 -4.76 17.62 -7.03
N LEU A 600 -6.10 17.52 -7.09
CA LEU A 600 -6.99 18.65 -6.80
C LEU A 600 -7.32 18.79 -5.30
N PHE A 601 -6.73 17.96 -4.44
CA PHE A 601 -6.99 17.94 -3.00
C PHE A 601 -5.69 17.90 -2.21
N LEU A 602 -5.69 18.59 -1.07
CA LEU A 602 -4.61 18.49 -0.09
C LEU A 602 -4.60 17.08 0.55
N PRO A 603 -3.43 16.62 1.04
CA PRO A 603 -3.35 15.38 1.81
C PRO A 603 -4.37 15.38 2.95
N ALA A 604 -5.04 14.23 3.16
CA ALA A 604 -6.01 14.10 4.24
C ALA A 604 -5.31 14.26 5.60
N ALA A 605 -5.89 15.07 6.50
CA ALA A 605 -5.41 15.20 7.87
C ALA A 605 -5.52 13.88 8.65
N ARG A 606 -6.53 13.06 8.34
CA ARG A 606 -6.69 11.69 8.85
C ARG A 606 -7.26 10.74 7.79
N PRO A 607 -6.92 9.43 7.85
CA PRO A 607 -7.55 8.42 7.01
C PRO A 607 -9.07 8.38 7.21
N GLY A 608 -9.83 8.55 6.12
CA GLY A 608 -11.29 8.51 6.13
C GLY A 608 -11.99 9.85 6.41
N GLU A 609 -11.25 10.95 6.61
CA GLU A 609 -11.82 12.30 6.65
C GLU A 609 -11.90 12.92 5.24
N PRO A 610 -12.89 13.79 4.96
CA PRO A 610 -12.96 14.55 3.72
C PRO A 610 -11.67 15.34 3.50
N ARG A 611 -11.18 15.38 2.26
CA ARG A 611 -10.00 16.16 1.92
C ARG A 611 -10.40 17.58 1.58
N MET A 612 -9.56 18.54 1.99
CA MET A 612 -9.72 19.92 1.59
C MET A 612 -9.28 20.11 0.14
N PRO A 613 -10.02 20.89 -0.67
CA PRO A 613 -9.61 21.19 -2.05
C PRO A 613 -8.30 21.98 -2.08
N HIS A 614 -7.53 21.80 -3.14
CA HIS A 614 -6.40 22.69 -3.46
C HIS A 614 -6.92 24.11 -3.75
N PRO A 615 -6.15 25.20 -3.46
CA PRO A 615 -6.57 26.57 -3.76
C PRO A 615 -7.06 26.78 -5.20
N ASP A 616 -6.44 26.10 -6.16
CA ASP A 616 -6.76 26.21 -7.59
C ASP A 616 -7.90 25.28 -8.06
N PHE A 617 -8.60 24.60 -7.15
CA PHE A 617 -9.65 23.63 -7.50
C PHE A 617 -10.71 24.24 -8.43
N ALA A 618 -11.26 25.41 -8.07
CA ALA A 618 -12.36 26.04 -8.79
C ALA A 618 -11.98 26.48 -10.21
N THR A 619 -10.71 26.78 -10.46
CA THR A 619 -10.17 27.22 -11.75
C THR A 619 -9.45 26.11 -12.50
N SER A 620 -9.54 24.87 -12.03
CA SER A 620 -8.86 23.74 -12.65
C SER A 620 -9.46 23.39 -14.02
N GLU A 621 -8.64 22.77 -14.87
CA GLU A 621 -9.08 22.18 -16.13
C GLU A 621 -10.26 21.21 -15.91
N TYR A 622 -10.23 20.45 -14.82
CA TYR A 622 -11.31 19.54 -14.43
C TYR A 622 -12.66 20.25 -14.24
N VAL A 623 -12.71 21.29 -13.42
CA VAL A 623 -13.96 22.03 -13.17
C VAL A 623 -14.43 22.70 -14.47
N THR A 624 -13.50 23.26 -15.23
CA THR A 624 -13.78 23.93 -16.51
C THR A 624 -14.39 22.97 -17.54
N ALA A 625 -13.78 21.80 -17.75
CA ALA A 625 -14.23 20.82 -18.73
C ALA A 625 -15.58 20.22 -18.36
N ILE A 626 -15.80 19.87 -17.09
CA ILE A 626 -17.07 19.32 -16.62
C ILE A 626 -18.17 20.37 -16.70
N ALA A 627 -17.93 21.62 -16.27
CA ALA A 627 -18.91 22.70 -16.38
C ALA A 627 -19.30 22.97 -17.84
N ALA A 628 -18.32 22.96 -18.76
CA ALA A 628 -18.57 23.14 -20.19
C ALA A 628 -19.43 22.01 -20.77
N LEU A 629 -19.18 20.75 -20.37
CA LEU A 629 -20.03 19.62 -20.75
C LEU A 629 -21.46 19.77 -20.22
N LEU A 630 -21.62 20.09 -18.92
CA LEU A 630 -22.95 20.25 -18.32
C LEU A 630 -23.76 21.36 -18.99
N GLY A 631 -23.09 22.42 -19.47
CA GLY A 631 -23.69 23.59 -20.12
C GLY A 631 -23.83 23.51 -21.64
N ASP A 632 -23.46 22.41 -22.30
CA ASP A 632 -23.57 22.30 -23.76
C ASP A 632 -25.03 22.18 -24.20
N GLU A 633 -25.45 23.07 -25.10
CA GLU A 633 -26.83 23.20 -25.56
C GLU A 633 -27.32 21.96 -26.32
N ARG A 634 -26.42 21.27 -27.04
CA ARG A 634 -26.77 20.04 -27.77
C ARG A 634 -27.19 18.93 -26.82
N LEU A 635 -26.64 18.90 -25.61
CA LEU A 635 -27.03 17.93 -24.57
C LEU A 635 -28.40 18.26 -23.98
N ARG A 636 -28.68 19.54 -23.76
CA ARG A 636 -29.99 20.02 -23.30
C ARG A 636 -31.07 19.61 -24.30
N GLU A 637 -30.86 19.91 -25.58
CA GLU A 637 -31.78 19.56 -26.66
C GLU A 637 -31.99 18.04 -26.77
N ALA A 638 -30.91 17.25 -26.67
CA ALA A 638 -31.00 15.79 -26.67
C ALA A 638 -31.87 15.28 -25.52
N ALA A 639 -31.60 15.69 -24.27
CA ALA A 639 -32.39 15.27 -23.11
C ALA A 639 -33.87 15.67 -23.24
N GLU A 640 -34.14 16.91 -23.65
CA GLU A 640 -35.51 17.43 -23.81
C GLU A 640 -36.31 16.69 -24.89
N SER A 641 -35.67 16.29 -25.99
CA SER A 641 -36.33 15.58 -27.10
C SER A 641 -37.01 14.27 -26.68
N MET A 642 -36.55 13.64 -25.59
CA MET A 642 -37.10 12.42 -25.02
C MET A 642 -37.73 12.60 -23.63
N GLY A 643 -37.96 13.86 -23.21
CA GLY A 643 -38.49 14.15 -21.87
C GLY A 643 -37.58 13.64 -20.73
N GLY A 644 -36.28 13.56 -21.00
CA GLY A 644 -35.26 13.08 -20.08
C GLY A 644 -34.66 14.18 -19.21
N GLU A 645 -33.82 13.77 -18.26
CA GLU A 645 -33.09 14.66 -17.36
C GLU A 645 -31.58 14.42 -17.48
N ILE A 646 -30.79 15.50 -17.36
CA ILE A 646 -29.33 15.41 -17.18
C ILE A 646 -29.03 15.35 -15.69
N VAL A 647 -28.43 14.25 -15.24
CA VAL A 647 -28.08 14.00 -13.84
C VAL A 647 -26.57 14.07 -13.67
N PHE A 648 -26.11 14.99 -12.82
CA PHE A 648 -24.71 15.10 -12.43
C PHE A 648 -24.48 14.42 -11.07
N LEU A 649 -23.68 13.36 -11.06
CA LEU A 649 -23.31 12.60 -9.87
C LEU A 649 -21.79 12.74 -9.61
N PRO A 650 -21.35 13.86 -9.00
CA PRO A 650 -19.95 14.04 -8.66
C PRO A 650 -19.48 13.03 -7.61
N HIS A 651 -18.21 12.63 -7.69
CA HIS A 651 -17.56 11.87 -6.62
C HIS A 651 -17.72 12.59 -5.26
N PRO A 652 -17.86 11.88 -4.12
CA PRO A 652 -18.09 12.53 -2.82
C PRO A 652 -17.08 13.61 -2.43
N ASN A 653 -15.80 13.44 -2.80
CA ASN A 653 -14.77 14.48 -2.58
C ASN A 653 -15.00 15.73 -3.44
N ILE A 654 -15.57 15.59 -4.64
CA ILE A 654 -15.81 16.70 -5.57
C ILE A 654 -17.11 17.42 -5.22
N GLY A 655 -18.19 16.68 -4.93
CA GLY A 655 -19.54 17.21 -4.84
C GLY A 655 -19.74 18.30 -3.78
N ALA A 656 -18.98 18.28 -2.68
CA ALA A 656 -19.04 19.31 -1.64
C ALA A 656 -18.36 20.63 -2.03
N HIS A 657 -17.53 20.63 -3.09
CA HIS A 657 -16.67 21.75 -3.47
C HIS A 657 -16.88 22.23 -4.91
N PHE A 658 -17.68 21.51 -5.71
CA PHE A 658 -17.99 21.93 -7.07
C PHE A 658 -18.75 23.26 -7.07
N PRO A 659 -18.34 24.29 -7.85
CA PRO A 659 -19.00 25.59 -7.85
C PRO A 659 -20.45 25.48 -8.29
N ALA A 660 -21.39 25.88 -7.44
CA ALA A 660 -22.82 25.68 -7.67
C ALA A 660 -23.35 26.55 -8.82
N GLU A 661 -22.74 27.73 -9.02
CA GLU A 661 -23.02 28.67 -10.11
C GLU A 661 -22.67 28.13 -11.50
N LEU A 662 -21.82 27.10 -11.58
CA LEU A 662 -21.45 26.43 -12.83
C LEU A 662 -22.39 25.27 -13.19
N ILE A 663 -23.39 24.98 -12.35
CA ILE A 663 -24.37 23.92 -12.60
C ILE A 663 -25.59 24.56 -13.27
N PRO A 664 -25.88 24.22 -14.55
CA PRO A 664 -27.02 24.80 -15.24
C PRO A 664 -28.36 24.40 -14.61
N PRO A 665 -29.42 25.24 -14.71
CA PRO A 665 -30.72 24.95 -14.10
C PRO A 665 -31.41 23.67 -14.60
N HIS A 666 -31.10 23.23 -15.83
CA HIS A 666 -31.62 21.99 -16.42
C HIS A 666 -30.87 20.73 -15.98
N VAL A 667 -29.79 20.87 -15.20
CA VAL A 667 -28.99 19.75 -14.69
C VAL A 667 -29.30 19.52 -13.22
N ARG A 668 -29.65 18.27 -12.87
CA ARG A 668 -29.84 17.87 -11.47
C ARG A 668 -28.55 17.31 -10.89
N MET A 669 -27.91 18.07 -10.00
CA MET A 669 -26.83 17.54 -9.18
C MET A 669 -27.37 16.69 -8.03
N THR A 670 -26.77 15.52 -7.81
CA THR A 670 -27.14 14.60 -6.73
C THR A 670 -25.92 13.97 -6.06
N SER A 671 -26.09 12.99 -5.18
CA SER A 671 -24.97 12.34 -4.47
C SER A 671 -25.20 10.86 -4.18
N TYR A 672 -24.10 10.14 -4.01
CA TYR A 672 -24.08 8.71 -3.63
C TYR A 672 -24.78 8.41 -2.30
N ALA A 673 -24.98 9.41 -1.44
CA ALA A 673 -25.69 9.25 -0.17
C ALA A 673 -27.22 9.35 -0.32
N ARG A 674 -27.71 9.88 -1.45
CA ARG A 674 -29.14 10.11 -1.72
C ARG A 674 -29.70 9.16 -2.77
N GLU A 675 -28.86 8.69 -3.69
CA GLU A 675 -29.28 7.93 -4.86
C GLU A 675 -28.80 6.49 -4.85
N ASN A 676 -29.58 5.63 -5.51
CA ASN A 676 -29.16 4.29 -5.86
C ASN A 676 -28.50 4.31 -7.25
N VAL A 677 -27.19 4.05 -7.32
CA VAL A 677 -26.42 4.11 -8.57
C VAL A 677 -26.93 3.10 -9.60
N GLN A 678 -27.34 1.91 -9.16
CA GLN A 678 -27.89 0.88 -10.06
C GLN A 678 -29.19 1.37 -10.74
N GLN A 679 -30.05 2.08 -10.02
CA GLN A 679 -31.27 2.70 -10.57
C GLN A 679 -30.96 3.86 -11.49
N LEU A 680 -30.00 4.73 -11.14
CA LEU A 680 -29.57 5.82 -12.02
C LEU A 680 -29.08 5.26 -13.37
N LEU A 681 -28.16 4.29 -13.33
CA LEU A 681 -27.62 3.65 -14.53
C LEU A 681 -28.71 3.05 -15.43
N THR A 682 -29.66 2.32 -14.83
CA THR A 682 -30.75 1.65 -15.57
C THR A 682 -31.91 2.58 -15.94
N SER A 683 -31.90 3.84 -15.48
CA SER A 683 -32.82 4.90 -15.93
C SER A 683 -32.23 5.77 -17.05
N SER A 684 -30.91 5.69 -17.25
CA SER A 684 -30.19 6.47 -18.25
C SER A 684 -29.98 5.70 -19.55
N ARG A 685 -30.07 6.40 -20.70
CA ARG A 685 -29.66 5.86 -22.01
C ARG A 685 -28.15 5.90 -22.18
N VAL A 686 -27.53 6.99 -21.74
CA VAL A 686 -26.09 7.22 -21.84
C VAL A 686 -25.51 7.58 -20.48
N PHE A 687 -24.35 7.04 -20.20
CA PHE A 687 -23.51 7.31 -19.05
C PHE A 687 -22.17 7.90 -19.50
N VAL A 688 -21.86 9.10 -19.02
CA VAL A 688 -20.60 9.79 -19.28
C VAL A 688 -19.72 9.68 -18.05
N THR A 689 -18.51 9.19 -18.25
CA THR A 689 -17.48 9.11 -17.21
C THR A 689 -16.10 9.28 -17.83
N ASP A 690 -15.04 9.00 -17.10
CA ASP A 690 -13.66 9.16 -17.55
C ASP A 690 -12.83 7.88 -17.33
N TYR A 691 -12.45 7.59 -16.08
CA TYR A 691 -11.59 6.49 -15.65
C TYR A 691 -12.26 5.61 -14.58
N SER A 692 -13.59 5.63 -14.54
CA SER A 692 -14.37 5.00 -13.48
C SER A 692 -14.67 3.52 -13.77
N SER A 693 -14.53 2.68 -12.75
CA SER A 693 -15.02 1.30 -12.82
C SER A 693 -16.55 1.21 -12.90
N VAL A 694 -17.29 2.30 -12.65
CA VAL A 694 -18.76 2.35 -12.85
C VAL A 694 -19.13 2.16 -14.33
N ALA A 695 -18.22 2.45 -15.27
CA ALA A 695 -18.42 2.14 -16.70
C ALA A 695 -18.68 0.65 -16.95
N PHE A 696 -18.08 -0.23 -16.16
CA PHE A 696 -18.32 -1.67 -16.25
C PHE A 696 -19.77 -2.01 -15.86
N ASP A 697 -20.28 -1.44 -14.76
CA ASP A 697 -21.67 -1.65 -14.34
C ASP A 697 -22.68 -1.04 -15.34
N ALA A 698 -22.37 0.12 -15.92
CA ALA A 698 -23.17 0.73 -16.97
C ALA A 698 -23.26 -0.19 -18.20
N ALA A 699 -22.13 -0.71 -18.65
CA ALA A 699 -22.07 -1.67 -19.75
C ALA A 699 -22.82 -2.97 -19.43
N TYR A 700 -22.72 -3.47 -18.19
CA TYR A 700 -23.48 -4.64 -17.72
C TYR A 700 -24.99 -4.40 -17.70
N ALA A 701 -25.41 -3.17 -17.41
CA ALA A 701 -26.80 -2.72 -17.42
C ALA A 701 -27.33 -2.39 -18.83
N ASP A 702 -26.53 -2.62 -19.88
CA ASP A 702 -26.85 -2.24 -21.27
C ASP A 702 -27.07 -0.73 -21.44
N THR A 703 -26.43 0.09 -20.60
CA THR A 703 -26.40 1.55 -20.71
C THR A 703 -25.18 1.95 -21.55
N ALA A 704 -25.39 2.80 -22.56
CA ALA A 704 -24.31 3.25 -23.43
C ALA A 704 -23.29 4.08 -22.63
N VAL A 705 -22.00 3.95 -22.93
CA VAL A 705 -20.93 4.66 -22.22
C VAL A 705 -20.24 5.64 -23.16
N VAL A 706 -19.83 6.79 -22.65
CA VAL A 706 -18.89 7.72 -23.30
C VAL A 706 -17.81 8.09 -22.28
N TYR A 707 -16.54 8.00 -22.69
CA TYR A 707 -15.41 8.38 -21.87
C TYR A 707 -14.95 9.80 -22.24
N PHE A 708 -15.13 10.77 -21.35
CA PHE A 708 -14.60 12.12 -21.51
C PHE A 708 -13.27 12.29 -20.75
N GLN A 709 -12.18 12.05 -21.48
CA GLN A 709 -10.81 11.95 -20.98
C GLN A 709 -9.97 13.15 -21.41
N PHE A 710 -10.42 14.36 -21.06
CA PHE A 710 -9.75 15.62 -21.40
C PHE A 710 -8.32 15.72 -20.84
N ASP A 711 -8.03 15.04 -19.73
CA ASP A 711 -6.76 15.11 -19.00
C ASP A 711 -5.89 13.85 -19.13
N ALA A 712 -6.09 13.03 -20.17
CA ALA A 712 -5.38 11.75 -20.39
C ALA A 712 -3.85 11.86 -20.32
N GLY A 713 -3.27 12.98 -20.76
CA GLY A 713 -1.82 13.22 -20.69
C GLY A 713 -1.26 13.41 -19.28
N SER A 714 -2.10 13.73 -18.29
CA SER A 714 -1.67 14.00 -16.92
C SER A 714 -2.11 12.93 -15.91
N ILE A 715 -3.26 12.27 -16.15
CA ILE A 715 -3.94 11.41 -15.16
C ILE A 715 -3.19 10.12 -14.78
N PHE A 716 -2.32 9.61 -15.65
CA PHE A 716 -1.44 8.47 -15.35
C PHE A 716 -0.02 8.92 -14.97
N GLY A 717 0.21 10.23 -14.83
CA GLY A 717 1.48 10.80 -14.37
C GLY A 717 1.85 10.37 -12.94
N SER A 718 3.09 10.69 -12.54
CA SER A 718 3.73 10.22 -11.29
C SER A 718 3.00 10.56 -9.98
N ASN A 719 1.99 11.44 -10.00
CA ASN A 719 1.27 11.93 -8.81
C ASN A 719 -0.19 11.45 -8.68
N HIS A 720 -0.64 10.52 -9.53
CA HIS A 720 -2.01 10.03 -9.52
C HIS A 720 -2.17 8.65 -8.88
N THR A 721 -3.37 8.39 -8.35
CA THR A 721 -3.74 7.13 -7.68
C THR A 721 -4.17 6.02 -8.65
N LEU A 722 -4.26 6.33 -9.95
CA LEU A 722 -4.64 5.38 -11.00
C LEU A 722 -3.37 4.87 -11.66
N HIS A 723 -3.25 3.55 -11.75
CA HIS A 723 -2.11 2.87 -12.36
C HIS A 723 -2.63 2.00 -13.48
N GLU A 724 -2.05 2.12 -14.67
CA GLU A 724 -2.44 1.31 -15.82
C GLU A 724 -2.41 -0.17 -15.44
N GLY A 725 -3.56 -0.83 -15.62
CA GLY A 725 -3.67 -2.26 -15.51
C GLY A 725 -3.69 -2.89 -16.90
N TYR A 726 -4.46 -3.96 -17.05
CA TYR A 726 -4.57 -4.68 -18.31
C TYR A 726 -5.51 -4.00 -19.33
N PHE A 727 -6.35 -3.07 -18.86
CA PHE A 727 -7.46 -2.52 -19.62
C PHE A 727 -7.08 -1.23 -20.36
N ASP A 728 -7.31 -1.23 -21.67
CA ASP A 728 -7.13 -0.06 -22.53
C ASP A 728 -8.51 0.47 -22.97
N PHE A 729 -8.77 1.76 -22.74
CA PHE A 729 -10.10 2.34 -22.98
C PHE A 729 -10.49 2.37 -24.46
N GLU A 730 -9.54 2.55 -25.38
CA GLU A 730 -9.80 2.57 -26.82
C GLU A 730 -10.06 1.15 -27.35
N ARG A 731 -9.21 0.20 -26.95
CA ARG A 731 -9.24 -1.20 -27.39
C ARG A 731 -10.35 -2.02 -26.72
N ASP A 732 -10.52 -1.87 -25.42
CA ASP A 732 -11.36 -2.72 -24.57
C ASP A 732 -12.61 -2.00 -24.04
N GLY A 733 -12.62 -0.65 -24.06
CA GLY A 733 -13.69 0.18 -23.51
C GLY A 733 -15.07 -0.09 -24.08
N PHE A 734 -16.08 0.30 -23.29
CA PHE A 734 -17.51 0.13 -23.59
C PHE A 734 -18.15 1.38 -24.19
N GLY A 735 -17.34 2.29 -24.72
CA GLY A 735 -17.77 3.59 -25.21
C GLY A 735 -16.68 4.29 -26.00
N ALA A 736 -17.06 5.34 -26.73
CA ALA A 736 -16.10 6.20 -27.42
C ALA A 736 -15.24 6.96 -26.40
N VAL A 737 -13.95 7.09 -26.69
CA VAL A 737 -13.02 7.92 -25.92
C VAL A 737 -12.92 9.28 -26.60
N ALA A 738 -13.24 10.32 -25.85
CA ALA A 738 -13.23 11.70 -26.30
C ALA A 738 -12.29 12.52 -25.43
N THR A 739 -11.37 13.25 -26.05
CA THR A 739 -10.39 14.12 -25.36
C THR A 739 -10.73 15.60 -25.49
N THR A 740 -11.76 15.94 -26.28
CA THR A 740 -12.25 17.31 -26.45
C THR A 740 -13.74 17.39 -26.15
N LEU A 741 -14.23 18.58 -25.79
CA LEU A 741 -15.65 18.80 -25.53
C LEU A 741 -16.53 18.40 -26.73
N ASP A 742 -16.19 18.88 -27.93
CA ASP A 742 -16.98 18.61 -29.13
C ASP A 742 -17.06 17.11 -29.44
N SER A 743 -15.93 16.40 -29.38
CA SER A 743 -15.94 14.94 -29.60
C SER A 743 -16.74 14.19 -28.53
N ALA A 744 -16.73 14.66 -27.28
CA ALA A 744 -17.52 14.06 -26.20
C ALA A 744 -19.03 14.27 -26.41
N VAL A 745 -19.42 15.49 -26.79
CA VAL A 745 -20.82 15.83 -27.05
C VAL A 745 -21.35 15.09 -28.29
N ASP A 746 -20.58 15.05 -29.38
CA ASP A 746 -20.98 14.34 -30.59
C ASP A 746 -21.14 12.83 -30.34
N ALA A 747 -20.19 12.22 -29.62
CA ALA A 747 -20.28 10.81 -29.23
C ALA A 747 -21.48 10.54 -28.32
N LEU A 748 -21.77 11.45 -27.38
CA LEU A 748 -22.91 11.34 -26.49
C LEU A 748 -24.24 11.43 -27.24
N VAL A 749 -24.42 12.45 -28.07
CA VAL A 749 -25.65 12.64 -28.86
C VAL A 749 -25.89 11.47 -29.80
N SER A 750 -24.82 10.96 -30.43
CA SER A 750 -24.87 9.75 -31.26
C SER A 750 -25.33 8.53 -30.47
N ALA A 751 -24.67 8.22 -29.35
CA ALA A 751 -25.01 7.10 -28.49
C ALA A 751 -26.39 7.23 -27.81
N PHE A 752 -26.89 8.45 -27.62
CA PHE A 752 -28.19 8.73 -27.03
C PHE A 752 -29.33 8.50 -28.02
N SER A 753 -29.11 8.87 -29.28
CA SER A 753 -30.14 8.88 -30.33
C SER A 753 -30.24 7.55 -31.06
N ASP A 754 -29.11 6.85 -31.23
CA ASP A 754 -29.03 5.64 -32.04
C ASP A 754 -28.37 4.49 -31.26
N ARG A 755 -29.09 3.37 -31.13
CA ARG A 755 -28.57 2.18 -30.47
C ARG A 755 -27.51 1.48 -31.31
N GLU A 756 -27.58 1.54 -32.65
CA GLU A 756 -26.61 0.92 -33.54
C GLU A 756 -25.21 1.53 -33.35
N ALA A 757 -25.14 2.83 -33.05
CA ALA A 757 -23.89 3.52 -32.68
C ALA A 757 -23.17 2.90 -31.46
N THR A 758 -23.88 2.09 -30.66
CA THR A 758 -23.35 1.45 -29.45
C THR A 758 -23.08 -0.05 -29.62
N GLU A 759 -23.40 -0.65 -30.77
CA GLU A 759 -23.41 -2.10 -30.96
C GLU A 759 -22.02 -2.74 -30.81
N LEU A 760 -20.98 -2.07 -31.33
CA LEU A 760 -19.57 -2.47 -31.12
C LEU A 760 -19.26 -2.64 -29.62
N TYR A 761 -19.62 -1.64 -28.83
CA TYR A 761 -19.32 -1.56 -27.41
C TYR A 761 -20.15 -2.53 -26.59
N ARG A 762 -21.41 -2.74 -26.97
CA ARG A 762 -22.27 -3.78 -26.41
C ARG A 762 -21.68 -5.17 -26.63
N ALA A 763 -21.19 -5.45 -27.85
CA ALA A 763 -20.55 -6.71 -28.17
C ALA A 763 -19.23 -6.91 -27.37
N ARG A 764 -18.46 -5.82 -27.13
CA ARG A 764 -17.31 -5.85 -26.21
C ARG A 764 -17.73 -6.24 -24.80
N ALA A 765 -18.72 -5.54 -24.23
CA ALA A 765 -19.26 -5.86 -22.90
C ALA A 765 -19.70 -7.33 -22.81
N GLN A 766 -20.33 -7.88 -23.85
CA GLN A 766 -20.81 -9.27 -23.87
C GLN A 766 -19.68 -10.28 -23.75
N ARG A 767 -18.52 -10.00 -24.35
CA ARG A 767 -17.35 -10.87 -24.30
C ARG A 767 -16.53 -10.69 -23.02
N THR A 768 -16.55 -9.49 -22.44
CA THR A 768 -15.78 -9.17 -21.22
C THR A 768 -16.27 -9.97 -20.01
N TYR A 769 -17.59 -10.08 -19.83
CA TYR A 769 -18.16 -10.79 -18.69
C TYR A 769 -18.24 -12.30 -18.92
N ALA A 770 -17.73 -13.07 -17.96
CA ALA A 770 -17.91 -14.51 -17.96
C ALA A 770 -19.37 -14.92 -17.74
N PHE A 771 -20.09 -14.10 -16.97
CA PHE A 771 -21.51 -14.29 -16.64
C PHE A 771 -22.25 -12.98 -16.80
N TRP A 772 -23.17 -12.92 -17.77
CA TRP A 772 -24.10 -11.81 -17.95
C TRP A 772 -25.52 -12.26 -17.58
N ASP A 773 -25.73 -12.53 -16.31
CA ASP A 773 -26.93 -13.12 -15.71
C ASP A 773 -27.23 -12.54 -14.31
N ASP A 774 -28.16 -13.14 -13.57
CA ASP A 774 -28.52 -12.78 -12.19
C ASP A 774 -28.16 -13.87 -11.16
N GLY A 775 -27.09 -14.62 -11.44
CA GLY A 775 -26.64 -15.77 -10.64
C GLY A 775 -25.40 -15.54 -9.77
N ALA A 776 -24.90 -14.31 -9.65
CA ALA A 776 -23.63 -14.04 -8.97
C ALA A 776 -23.68 -14.37 -7.48
N CYS A 777 -24.76 -14.00 -6.78
CA CYS A 777 -24.92 -14.31 -5.36
C CYS A 777 -24.88 -15.81 -5.07
N GLU A 778 -25.54 -16.63 -5.91
CA GLU A 778 -25.54 -18.08 -5.74
C GLU A 778 -24.13 -18.68 -5.93
N ARG A 779 -23.43 -18.25 -6.98
CA ARG A 779 -22.05 -18.69 -7.27
C ARG A 779 -21.10 -18.37 -6.11
N ILE A 780 -21.21 -17.17 -5.52
CA ILE A 780 -20.41 -16.76 -4.37
C ILE A 780 -20.71 -17.64 -3.14
N VAL A 781 -21.99 -17.83 -2.81
CA VAL A 781 -22.38 -18.68 -1.66
C VAL A 781 -21.91 -20.13 -1.85
N ARG A 782 -21.93 -20.64 -3.09
CA ARG A 782 -21.37 -21.94 -3.43
C ARG A 782 -19.85 -21.99 -3.22
N ALA A 783 -19.11 -20.95 -3.64
CA ALA A 783 -17.67 -20.85 -3.43
C ALA A 783 -17.30 -20.83 -1.92
N LEU A 784 -18.07 -20.09 -1.11
CA LEU A 784 -17.90 -20.04 0.35
C LEU A 784 -18.13 -21.41 1.02
N SER A 785 -19.02 -22.22 0.45
CA SER A 785 -19.39 -23.55 0.96
C SER A 785 -18.38 -24.65 0.57
N ARG A 786 -17.58 -24.44 -0.49
CA ARG A 786 -16.58 -25.42 -0.99
C ARG A 786 -15.26 -25.42 -0.22
N GLY A 787 -15.05 -24.43 0.67
CA GLY A 787 -13.85 -24.30 1.50
C GLY A 787 -13.90 -25.06 2.79
#